data_AF-A0AAJ5CZI4-F1
#
_entry.id   AF-A0AAJ5CZI4-F1
#
_cell.length_a   1.000
_cell.length_b   1.000
_cell.length_c   1.000
_cell.angle_alpha   90.00
_cell.angle_beta   90.00
_cell.angle_gamma   90.00
#
_symmetry.space_group_name_H-M   'P 1'
#
loop_
_entity.id
_entity.type
_entity.pdbx_description
1 polymer ?
#
loop_
_entity_poly.entity_id
_entity_poly.type
_entity_poly.pdbx_seq_one_letter_code
_entity_poly.pdbx_strand_id
1 'polypeptide(L)'
;MTNRFLNLYNHDFARVAVGVPQCRVADPAYNAAQTIALAREADAAGAVLVAFPELGIPAYSCEDLFQQRALIDACDAALASIIDASRELGAALIVGMPVRVQQRLFNCAVVIARGRIHGVVPKTYLPNYSEFYEARQFNAADDAGVDTVTLLGDAVPFGSLVFEAVDQPLLRFHCEICEDVWVPVPPSSFAALAGATVLVNLSASNIVVGKSAYRHQLVAQQSARCLAAYLYTSAGQGESTTDLAWDGQALIYENGDMLAESARFASESHLIYADVDLERLARERMHQTTFGVSVRRHADEVARFRTIKVDVAVPRDAELPLARAIERFPYVPADPRRRDERCHEVYNIQVQALMQRLSSSKIQKVVIGVSGGLDSTHALLVCAKVMDRLGLPRTNILAYTMPGFATSERTLRQARELMEAVGCTAREVDIRPSCMQMLKDLEHPFAEGKEVYDVTFENVQAGERTNHLFRLANHLGAIVIGTGDLSELALGWCTYGVGDHMSHYNVNASVPKTLIMHLVRWVAETGQLSGAASVKAASSKDAKEAKDTKGVAHRRNVLIDILETEISPELVPGKANGAPEQRTEHFIGPYELQDFNLYYTLRFGYAPRKVAFLAWSAWHDASKERWPDEGHLARHAYDLVAIKRNLRIFLDRFFRTSQFKRSCIPNAPKVGTGGSLSPRGDWRAPSDSESVVWLADLDTVPDDPHA
;
A
#
# COMPACT_ATOMS: atom_id res chain seq x y z
N MET A 1 15.74 10.73 -26.95
CA MET A 1 15.39 11.23 -25.60
C MET A 1 15.88 10.19 -24.62
N THR A 2 16.91 10.52 -23.85
CA THR A 2 17.43 9.67 -22.78
C THR A 2 16.41 9.69 -21.65
N ASN A 3 15.58 8.64 -21.56
CA ASN A 3 14.63 8.48 -20.48
C ASN A 3 15.41 8.14 -19.20
N ARG A 4 15.71 9.13 -18.36
CA ARG A 4 16.44 8.92 -17.11
C ARG A 4 15.61 8.06 -16.16
N PHE A 5 16.11 6.88 -15.83
CA PHE A 5 15.41 5.91 -14.99
C PHE A 5 15.14 6.43 -13.57
N LEU A 6 16.04 7.25 -13.01
CA LEU A 6 15.89 7.81 -11.66
C LEU A 6 15.05 9.10 -11.59
N ASN A 7 14.32 9.45 -12.64
CA ASN A 7 13.42 10.59 -12.62
C ASN A 7 11.98 10.13 -12.30
N LEU A 8 11.43 10.60 -11.18
CA LEU A 8 10.08 10.24 -10.72
C LEU A 8 8.98 10.46 -11.78
N TYR A 9 9.09 11.50 -12.60
CA TYR A 9 8.08 11.83 -13.61
C TYR A 9 8.05 10.83 -14.76
N ASN A 10 9.14 10.10 -15.01
CA ASN A 10 9.17 9.03 -16.01
C ASN A 10 8.46 7.75 -15.53
N HIS A 11 8.05 7.72 -14.25
CA HIS A 11 7.29 6.66 -13.59
C HIS A 11 5.92 7.15 -13.09
N ASP A 12 5.38 8.19 -13.73
CA ASP A 12 4.05 8.74 -13.49
C ASP A 12 3.80 9.27 -12.06
N PHE A 13 4.87 9.68 -11.38
CA PHE A 13 4.76 10.50 -10.18
C PHE A 13 4.62 11.98 -10.55
N ALA A 14 4.07 12.78 -9.63
CA ALA A 14 4.19 14.22 -9.65
C ALA A 14 4.64 14.75 -8.29
N ARG A 15 5.69 15.57 -8.28
CA ARG A 15 6.08 16.32 -7.09
C ARG A 15 5.17 17.53 -6.97
N VAL A 16 4.45 17.59 -5.87
CA VAL A 16 3.52 18.67 -5.55
C VAL A 16 3.96 19.36 -4.27
N ALA A 17 3.63 20.64 -4.13
CA ALA A 17 3.99 21.44 -2.97
C ALA A 17 2.80 22.20 -2.41
N VAL A 18 2.80 22.38 -1.08
CA VAL A 18 1.90 23.29 -0.38
C VAL A 18 2.76 24.33 0.34
N GLY A 19 2.59 25.59 -0.03
CA GLY A 19 3.27 26.72 0.57
C GLY A 19 2.36 27.47 1.54
N VAL A 20 2.88 27.81 2.71
CA VAL A 20 2.22 28.66 3.70
C VAL A 20 3.11 29.87 3.93
N PRO A 21 2.89 30.97 3.20
CA PRO A 21 3.66 32.20 3.39
C PRO A 21 3.23 32.90 4.67
N GLN A 22 4.16 33.61 5.31
CA GLN A 22 3.80 34.72 6.16
C GLN A 22 3.01 35.74 5.35
N CYS A 23 2.00 36.32 5.95
CA CYS A 23 1.24 37.40 5.34
C CYS A 23 1.23 38.66 6.20
N ARG A 24 0.73 39.73 5.63
CA ARG A 24 0.38 40.98 6.28
C ARG A 24 -1.02 41.36 5.81
N VAL A 25 -1.91 41.61 6.75
CA VAL A 25 -3.28 42.01 6.46
C VAL A 25 -3.29 43.30 5.64
N ALA A 26 -3.96 43.25 4.49
CA ALA A 26 -4.08 44.36 3.54
C ALA A 26 -2.76 44.89 2.95
N ASP A 27 -1.71 44.07 2.86
CA ASP A 27 -0.47 44.37 2.12
C ASP A 27 -0.21 43.35 0.99
N PRO A 28 -0.97 43.42 -0.13
CA PRO A 28 -0.83 42.49 -1.25
C PRO A 28 0.57 42.39 -1.86
N ALA A 29 1.34 43.49 -1.83
CA ALA A 29 2.68 43.51 -2.40
C ALA A 29 3.65 42.64 -1.58
N TYR A 30 3.61 42.76 -0.25
CA TYR A 30 4.39 41.91 0.64
C TYR A 30 3.99 40.43 0.50
N ASN A 31 2.69 40.16 0.52
CA ASN A 31 2.15 38.79 0.44
C ASN A 31 2.54 38.11 -0.87
N ALA A 32 2.41 38.81 -2.01
CA ALA A 32 2.88 38.31 -3.30
C ALA A 32 4.39 38.03 -3.31
N ALA A 33 5.21 38.87 -2.67
CA ALA A 33 6.65 38.62 -2.58
C ALA A 33 6.96 37.32 -1.80
N GLN A 34 6.24 37.04 -0.70
CA GLN A 34 6.37 35.79 0.05
C GLN A 34 5.91 34.57 -0.78
N THR A 35 4.78 34.70 -1.48
CA THR A 35 4.30 33.66 -2.42
C THR A 35 5.32 33.36 -3.52
N ILE A 36 5.89 34.39 -4.15
CA ILE A 36 6.90 34.23 -5.22
C ILE A 36 8.18 33.57 -4.69
N ALA A 37 8.62 33.92 -3.47
CA ALA A 37 9.79 33.31 -2.86
C ALA A 37 9.59 31.79 -2.68
N LEU A 38 8.46 31.38 -2.10
CA LEU A 38 8.12 29.96 -1.94
C LEU A 38 7.90 29.26 -3.29
N ALA A 39 7.29 29.93 -4.27
CA ALA A 39 7.10 29.38 -5.61
C ALA A 39 8.44 29.06 -6.30
N ARG A 40 9.43 29.95 -6.17
CA ARG A 40 10.80 29.73 -6.68
C ARG A 40 11.50 28.57 -5.97
N GLU A 41 11.35 28.48 -4.65
CA GLU A 41 11.92 27.36 -3.88
C GLU A 41 11.30 26.02 -4.31
N ALA A 42 9.98 25.96 -4.48
CA ALA A 42 9.29 24.76 -4.90
C ALA A 42 9.63 24.33 -6.34
N ASP A 43 9.74 25.28 -7.26
CA ASP A 43 10.17 25.03 -8.64
C ASP A 43 11.61 24.50 -8.68
N ALA A 44 12.53 25.10 -7.90
CA ALA A 44 13.91 24.62 -7.76
C ALA A 44 13.99 23.20 -7.16
N ALA A 45 13.03 22.82 -6.31
CA ALA A 45 12.89 21.46 -5.78
C ALA A 45 12.24 20.47 -6.78
N GLY A 46 11.87 20.94 -7.98
CA GLY A 46 11.28 20.15 -9.06
C GLY A 46 9.77 19.90 -8.90
N ALA A 47 9.06 20.68 -8.08
CA ALA A 47 7.61 20.61 -7.98
C ALA A 47 6.93 21.16 -9.24
N VAL A 48 5.85 20.53 -9.68
CA VAL A 48 5.08 20.95 -10.87
C VAL A 48 3.76 21.63 -10.53
N LEU A 49 3.34 21.57 -9.26
CA LEU A 49 2.10 22.17 -8.76
C LEU A 49 2.33 22.71 -7.36
N VAL A 50 2.00 23.99 -7.14
CA VAL A 50 2.18 24.67 -5.84
C VAL A 50 0.87 25.34 -5.42
N ALA A 51 0.36 24.95 -4.26
CA ALA A 51 -0.87 25.50 -3.68
C ALA A 51 -0.57 26.47 -2.52
N PHE A 52 -1.32 27.57 -2.44
CA PHE A 52 -1.21 28.59 -1.40
C PHE A 52 -2.53 28.79 -0.62
N PRO A 53 -2.54 29.55 0.49
CA PRO A 53 -3.76 29.77 1.29
C PRO A 53 -4.88 30.53 0.57
N GLU A 54 -6.09 30.33 1.07
CA GLU A 54 -7.29 31.09 0.69
C GLU A 54 -7.06 32.58 0.93
N LEU A 55 -7.44 33.41 -0.05
CA LEU A 55 -7.26 34.87 0.00
C LEU A 55 -5.84 35.29 0.46
N GLY A 56 -4.82 34.48 0.16
CA GLY A 56 -3.45 34.72 0.61
C GLY A 56 -2.85 36.04 0.09
N ILE A 57 -3.31 36.56 -1.05
CA ILE A 57 -2.84 37.85 -1.58
C ILE A 57 -3.22 39.01 -0.64
N PRO A 58 -4.49 39.25 -0.28
CA PRO A 58 -4.84 40.30 0.70
C PRO A 58 -4.63 39.90 2.18
N ALA A 59 -4.49 38.60 2.46
CA ALA A 59 -4.85 37.95 3.73
C ALA A 59 -6.38 37.80 3.89
N TYR A 60 -6.81 36.66 4.41
CA TYR A 60 -8.22 36.29 4.54
C TYR A 60 -8.99 37.21 5.50
N SER A 61 -8.35 37.60 6.59
CA SER A 61 -8.96 38.32 7.71
C SER A 61 -9.16 39.83 7.48
N CYS A 62 -9.27 40.26 6.21
CA CYS A 62 -9.48 41.67 5.84
C CYS A 62 -10.91 42.17 6.08
N GLU A 63 -11.91 41.30 6.22
CA GLU A 63 -13.32 41.68 6.49
C GLU A 63 -13.81 42.79 5.53
N ASP A 64 -14.45 43.85 6.06
CA ASP A 64 -14.98 44.97 5.26
C ASP A 64 -13.91 45.74 4.46
N LEU A 65 -12.61 45.49 4.67
CA LEU A 65 -11.57 46.01 3.79
C LEU A 65 -11.70 45.44 2.37
N PHE A 66 -12.32 44.26 2.18
CA PHE A 66 -12.64 43.73 0.85
C PHE A 66 -13.60 44.61 0.04
N GLN A 67 -14.35 45.51 0.69
CA GLN A 67 -15.21 46.48 0.01
C GLN A 67 -14.45 47.76 -0.42
N GLN A 68 -13.17 47.88 -0.07
CA GLN A 68 -12.35 49.03 -0.41
C GLN A 68 -11.66 48.81 -1.75
N ARG A 69 -11.95 49.69 -2.72
CA ARG A 69 -11.34 49.64 -4.06
C ARG A 69 -9.81 49.62 -4.02
N ALA A 70 -9.19 50.35 -3.10
CA ALA A 70 -7.74 50.40 -2.96
C ALA A 70 -7.12 49.01 -2.68
N LEU A 71 -7.78 48.19 -1.85
CA LEU A 71 -7.30 46.82 -1.57
C LEU A 71 -7.44 45.94 -2.80
N ILE A 72 -8.59 46.00 -3.49
CA ILE A 72 -8.84 45.20 -4.68
C ILE A 72 -7.87 45.57 -5.82
N ASP A 73 -7.67 46.86 -6.07
CA ASP A 73 -6.74 47.34 -7.10
C ASP A 73 -5.28 46.96 -6.75
N ALA A 74 -4.91 46.92 -5.46
CA ALA A 74 -3.62 46.41 -5.02
C ALA A 74 -3.48 44.88 -5.18
N CYS A 75 -4.56 44.10 -5.02
CA CYS A 75 -4.56 42.67 -5.31
C CYS A 75 -4.32 42.39 -6.79
N ASP A 76 -4.92 43.18 -7.68
CA ASP A 76 -4.69 43.07 -9.13
C ASP A 76 -3.22 43.35 -9.50
N ALA A 77 -2.60 44.37 -8.88
CA ALA A 77 -1.19 44.66 -9.07
C ALA A 77 -0.27 43.56 -8.52
N ALA A 78 -0.62 42.98 -7.37
CA ALA A 78 0.09 41.85 -6.78
C ALA A 78 -0.05 40.56 -7.62
N LEU A 79 -1.21 40.31 -8.20
CA LEU A 79 -1.40 39.22 -9.16
C LEU A 79 -0.50 39.40 -10.38
N ALA A 80 -0.37 40.63 -10.91
CA ALA A 80 0.49 40.92 -12.05
C ALA A 80 1.97 40.58 -11.78
N SER A 81 2.47 40.82 -10.56
CA SER A 81 3.84 40.45 -10.18
C SER A 81 4.05 38.93 -10.07
N ILE A 82 3.04 38.19 -9.57
CA ILE A 82 3.07 36.72 -9.54
C ILE A 82 3.06 36.15 -10.96
N ILE A 83 2.23 36.71 -11.85
CA ILE A 83 2.20 36.33 -13.26
C ILE A 83 3.57 36.55 -13.91
N ASP A 84 4.18 37.71 -13.70
CA ASP A 84 5.50 38.00 -14.25
C ASP A 84 6.57 37.01 -13.75
N ALA A 85 6.61 36.77 -12.43
CA ALA A 85 7.51 35.78 -11.84
C ALA A 85 7.28 34.37 -12.39
N SER A 86 6.02 33.98 -12.66
CA SER A 86 5.69 32.65 -13.19
C SER A 86 6.19 32.39 -14.62
N ARG A 87 6.70 33.39 -15.34
CA ARG A 87 7.33 33.21 -16.66
C ARG A 87 8.57 32.33 -16.57
N GLU A 88 9.34 32.49 -15.49
CA GLU A 88 10.59 31.79 -15.25
C GLU A 88 10.37 30.42 -14.60
N LEU A 89 9.20 30.17 -14.00
CA LEU A 89 8.86 28.95 -13.28
C LEU A 89 8.27 27.90 -14.21
N GLY A 90 8.63 26.62 -14.01
CA GLY A 90 8.01 25.48 -14.66
C GLY A 90 6.69 25.05 -14.01
N ALA A 91 6.53 25.27 -12.72
CA ALA A 91 5.35 24.88 -11.94
C ALA A 91 4.09 25.70 -12.23
N ALA A 92 2.92 25.08 -12.06
CA ALA A 92 1.64 25.79 -11.93
C ALA A 92 1.45 26.27 -10.49
N LEU A 93 1.04 27.54 -10.33
CA LEU A 93 0.75 28.19 -9.05
C LEU A 93 -0.74 28.35 -8.87
N ILE A 94 -1.24 28.06 -7.67
CA ILE A 94 -2.64 28.26 -7.29
C ILE A 94 -2.71 29.23 -6.13
N VAL A 95 -3.17 30.45 -6.41
CA VAL A 95 -3.18 31.58 -5.45
C VAL A 95 -4.59 32.03 -5.12
N GLY A 96 -4.85 32.34 -3.85
CA GLY A 96 -6.16 32.83 -3.39
C GLY A 96 -6.25 34.36 -3.42
N MET A 97 -7.30 34.90 -4.04
CA MET A 97 -7.56 36.36 -4.08
C MET A 97 -9.04 36.69 -4.36
N PRO A 98 -9.47 37.93 -4.03
CA PRO A 98 -10.80 38.41 -4.40
C PRO A 98 -10.82 38.80 -5.89
N VAL A 99 -11.83 38.37 -6.64
CA VAL A 99 -11.98 38.69 -8.07
C VAL A 99 -13.30 39.40 -8.31
N ARG A 100 -13.22 40.53 -9.02
CA ARG A 100 -14.41 41.27 -9.48
C ARG A 100 -14.99 40.60 -10.72
N VAL A 101 -16.25 40.20 -10.66
CA VAL A 101 -16.99 39.65 -11.80
C VAL A 101 -18.26 40.46 -11.96
N GLN A 102 -18.34 41.20 -13.07
CA GLN A 102 -19.39 42.20 -13.29
C GLN A 102 -19.41 43.23 -12.13
N GLN A 103 -20.49 43.30 -11.33
CA GLN A 103 -20.65 44.22 -10.21
C GLN A 103 -20.56 43.51 -8.84
N ARG A 104 -19.92 42.35 -8.79
CA ARG A 104 -19.86 41.46 -7.62
C ARG A 104 -18.43 41.03 -7.34
N LEU A 105 -18.18 40.63 -6.09
CA LEU A 105 -16.89 40.15 -5.62
C LEU A 105 -16.99 38.67 -5.24
N PHE A 106 -15.98 37.89 -5.63
CA PHE A 106 -15.91 36.45 -5.39
C PHE A 106 -14.59 36.12 -4.71
N ASN A 107 -14.61 35.19 -3.76
CA ASN A 107 -13.42 34.56 -3.19
C ASN A 107 -12.96 33.47 -4.17
N CYS A 108 -11.76 33.60 -4.73
CA CYS A 108 -11.33 32.77 -5.86
C CYS A 108 -9.94 32.17 -5.68
N ALA A 109 -9.76 30.99 -6.25
CA ALA A 109 -8.47 30.40 -6.56
C ALA A 109 -8.12 30.72 -8.02
N VAL A 110 -6.95 31.29 -8.25
CA VAL A 110 -6.44 31.67 -9.58
C VAL A 110 -5.29 30.75 -9.95
N VAL A 111 -5.41 30.08 -11.10
CA VAL A 111 -4.40 29.14 -11.61
C VAL A 111 -3.50 29.86 -12.61
N ILE A 112 -2.20 29.90 -12.33
CA ILE A 112 -1.20 30.66 -13.08
C ILE A 112 -0.07 29.71 -13.49
N ALA A 113 0.34 29.75 -14.76
CA ALA A 113 1.54 29.07 -15.23
C ALA A 113 2.13 29.78 -16.45
N ARG A 114 3.47 29.85 -16.52
CA ARG A 114 4.20 30.40 -17.67
C ARG A 114 3.74 31.81 -18.10
N GLY A 115 3.46 32.67 -17.12
CA GLY A 115 3.06 34.05 -17.37
C GLY A 115 1.63 34.23 -17.89
N ARG A 116 0.76 33.24 -17.68
CA ARG A 116 -0.65 33.28 -18.07
C ARG A 116 -1.57 32.81 -16.95
N ILE A 117 -2.77 33.39 -16.91
CA ILE A 117 -3.87 32.91 -16.08
C ILE A 117 -4.63 31.86 -16.89
N HIS A 118 -4.70 30.62 -16.37
CA HIS A 118 -5.38 29.52 -17.04
C HIS A 118 -6.84 29.39 -16.64
N GLY A 119 -7.19 29.79 -15.43
CA GLY A 119 -8.57 29.75 -14.95
C GLY A 119 -8.74 30.35 -13.56
N VAL A 120 -9.99 30.69 -13.25
CA VAL A 120 -10.41 31.23 -11.95
C VAL A 120 -11.55 30.37 -11.41
N VAL A 121 -11.37 29.81 -10.22
CA VAL A 121 -12.37 28.98 -9.55
C VAL A 121 -12.93 29.72 -8.33
N PRO A 122 -14.21 30.14 -8.33
CA PRO A 122 -14.84 30.76 -7.17
C PRO A 122 -15.20 29.74 -6.09
N LYS A 123 -15.19 30.18 -4.83
CA LYS A 123 -15.71 29.43 -3.68
C LYS A 123 -17.20 29.16 -3.85
N THR A 124 -17.62 27.92 -3.61
CA THR A 124 -19.02 27.51 -3.82
C THR A 124 -19.86 27.80 -2.58
N TYR A 125 -19.37 27.42 -1.42
CA TYR A 125 -20.09 27.57 -0.15
C TYR A 125 -19.43 28.64 0.72
N LEU A 126 -20.15 29.74 0.96
CA LEU A 126 -19.68 30.82 1.83
C LEU A 126 -20.18 30.58 3.27
N PRO A 127 -19.31 30.23 4.23
CA PRO A 127 -19.72 30.10 5.61
C PRO A 127 -20.14 31.48 6.14
N ASN A 128 -21.34 31.54 6.71
CA ASN A 128 -21.92 32.77 7.27
C ASN A 128 -22.60 32.47 8.61
N TYR A 129 -21.87 31.78 9.48
CA TYR A 129 -22.27 31.35 10.82
C TYR A 129 -21.08 31.42 11.78
N SER A 130 -21.38 31.55 13.07
CA SER A 130 -20.37 31.59 14.15
C SER A 130 -19.30 32.66 13.91
N GLU A 131 -18.04 32.26 13.71
CA GLU A 131 -16.92 33.17 13.43
C GLU A 131 -16.80 33.62 11.97
N PHE A 132 -17.61 33.07 11.06
CA PHE A 132 -17.50 33.33 9.63
C PHE A 132 -18.62 34.25 9.14
N TYR A 133 -18.25 35.27 8.35
CA TYR A 133 -19.17 36.29 7.82
C TYR A 133 -19.02 36.51 6.30
N GLU A 134 -18.51 35.52 5.56
CA GLU A 134 -18.04 35.71 4.17
C GLU A 134 -19.12 36.21 3.21
N ALA A 135 -20.37 35.83 3.41
CA ALA A 135 -21.49 36.27 2.57
C ALA A 135 -21.78 37.77 2.67
N ARG A 136 -21.18 38.47 3.64
CA ARG A 136 -21.21 39.94 3.74
C ARG A 136 -20.37 40.60 2.65
N GLN A 137 -19.25 40.01 2.26
CA GLN A 137 -18.31 40.59 1.29
C GLN A 137 -18.31 39.89 -0.07
N PHE A 138 -18.61 38.59 -0.11
CA PHE A 138 -18.48 37.76 -1.32
C PHE A 138 -19.81 37.17 -1.79
N ASN A 139 -19.83 36.74 -3.05
CA ASN A 139 -20.92 36.00 -3.69
C ASN A 139 -20.49 34.55 -3.92
N ALA A 140 -21.44 33.62 -3.88
CA ALA A 140 -21.18 32.20 -4.07
C ALA A 140 -20.95 31.88 -5.56
N ALA A 141 -20.25 30.79 -5.87
CA ALA A 141 -19.98 30.38 -7.25
C ALA A 141 -21.24 30.37 -8.15
N ASP A 142 -22.37 29.88 -7.64
CA ASP A 142 -23.65 29.78 -8.38
C ASP A 142 -24.27 31.14 -8.72
N ASP A 143 -23.84 32.21 -8.04
CA ASP A 143 -24.26 33.57 -8.39
C ASP A 143 -23.59 34.04 -9.68
N ALA A 144 -22.49 33.42 -10.10
CA ALA A 144 -21.81 33.79 -11.33
C ALA A 144 -22.66 33.45 -12.56
N GLY A 145 -23.25 34.48 -13.17
CA GLY A 145 -24.01 34.37 -14.41
C GLY A 145 -23.13 34.33 -15.67
N VAL A 146 -21.84 34.01 -15.52
CA VAL A 146 -20.83 33.99 -16.59
C VAL A 146 -19.85 32.85 -16.36
N ASP A 147 -19.29 32.33 -17.44
CA ASP A 147 -18.28 31.26 -17.44
C ASP A 147 -16.89 31.77 -17.86
N THR A 148 -16.74 33.08 -18.06
CA THR A 148 -15.50 33.74 -18.47
C THR A 148 -15.45 35.13 -17.83
N VAL A 149 -14.28 35.54 -17.33
CA VAL A 149 -14.04 36.86 -16.72
C VAL A 149 -12.87 37.57 -17.41
N THR A 150 -12.91 38.90 -17.48
CA THR A 150 -11.74 39.70 -17.86
C THR A 150 -10.91 40.02 -16.62
N LEU A 151 -9.69 39.48 -16.53
CA LEU A 151 -8.77 39.70 -15.41
C LEU A 151 -7.42 40.17 -15.97
N LEU A 152 -6.97 41.36 -15.53
CA LEU A 152 -5.77 42.03 -16.04
C LEU A 152 -5.71 42.19 -17.58
N GLY A 153 -6.88 42.31 -18.21
CA GLY A 153 -7.02 42.50 -19.67
C GLY A 153 -7.22 41.19 -20.46
N ASP A 154 -7.00 40.03 -19.84
CA ASP A 154 -7.16 38.73 -20.48
C ASP A 154 -8.55 38.15 -20.21
N ALA A 155 -9.15 37.48 -21.21
CA ALA A 155 -10.36 36.69 -21.05
C ALA A 155 -10.01 35.29 -20.52
N VAL A 156 -10.47 34.97 -19.31
CA VAL A 156 -10.05 33.79 -18.55
C VAL A 156 -11.27 32.91 -18.20
N PRO A 157 -11.20 31.57 -18.36
CA PRO A 157 -12.24 30.66 -17.91
C PRO A 157 -12.56 30.84 -16.42
N PHE A 158 -13.85 30.91 -16.09
CA PHE A 158 -14.36 31.09 -14.73
C PHE A 158 -15.38 30.01 -14.35
N GLY A 159 -15.33 29.47 -13.12
CA GLY A 159 -16.32 28.52 -12.59
C GLY A 159 -15.76 27.13 -12.28
N SER A 160 -16.56 26.07 -12.53
CA SER A 160 -16.17 24.67 -12.28
C SER A 160 -15.18 24.15 -13.34
N LEU A 161 -13.90 24.05 -12.96
CA LEU A 161 -12.80 23.73 -13.89
C LEU A 161 -11.99 22.51 -13.43
N VAL A 162 -11.52 21.72 -14.38
CA VAL A 162 -10.46 20.71 -14.21
C VAL A 162 -9.27 21.14 -15.07
N PHE A 163 -8.08 21.15 -14.50
CA PHE A 163 -6.85 21.56 -15.18
C PHE A 163 -6.02 20.33 -15.53
N GLU A 164 -5.60 20.18 -16.78
CA GLU A 164 -4.80 19.05 -17.26
C GLU A 164 -3.39 19.52 -17.63
N ALA A 165 -2.38 19.00 -16.94
CA ALA A 165 -0.98 19.28 -17.28
C ALA A 165 -0.60 18.53 -18.56
N VAL A 166 -0.26 19.26 -19.62
CA VAL A 166 -0.06 18.70 -20.97
C VAL A 166 1.06 17.64 -20.99
N ASP A 167 2.17 17.91 -20.32
CA ASP A 167 3.35 17.05 -20.31
C ASP A 167 3.32 15.94 -19.24
N GLN A 168 2.25 15.88 -18.44
CA GLN A 168 1.96 14.80 -17.47
C GLN A 168 0.44 14.56 -17.42
N PRO A 169 -0.16 13.84 -18.40
CA PRO A 169 -1.62 13.76 -18.56
C PRO A 169 -2.39 13.16 -17.37
N LEU A 170 -1.74 12.36 -16.53
CA LEU A 170 -2.34 11.85 -15.29
C LEU A 170 -2.41 12.90 -14.18
N LEU A 171 -1.73 14.04 -14.32
CA LEU A 171 -1.84 15.20 -13.44
C LEU A 171 -3.01 16.06 -13.91
N ARG A 172 -4.19 15.75 -13.39
CA ARG A 172 -5.41 16.53 -13.61
C ARG A 172 -5.85 17.07 -12.27
N PHE A 173 -5.89 18.38 -12.10
CA PHE A 173 -6.17 18.99 -10.81
C PHE A 173 -7.43 19.86 -10.80
N HIS A 174 -8.08 19.93 -9.65
CA HIS A 174 -9.21 20.81 -9.38
C HIS A 174 -8.96 21.59 -8.10
N CYS A 175 -9.40 22.83 -8.08
CA CYS A 175 -9.31 23.70 -6.91
C CYS A 175 -10.69 23.85 -6.28
N GLU A 176 -10.78 23.71 -4.96
CA GLU A 176 -11.91 24.13 -4.14
C GLU A 176 -11.41 24.97 -2.96
N ILE A 177 -12.30 25.65 -2.24
CA ILE A 177 -11.88 26.65 -1.25
C ILE A 177 -12.54 26.38 0.09
N CYS A 178 -11.71 26.07 1.10
CA CYS A 178 -12.06 25.99 2.52
C CYS A 178 -13.35 25.20 2.76
N GLU A 179 -14.43 25.88 3.17
CA GLU A 179 -15.78 25.35 3.45
C GLU A 179 -16.31 24.37 2.39
N ASP A 180 -15.87 24.49 1.13
CA ASP A 180 -16.27 23.58 0.05
C ASP A 180 -16.07 22.09 0.39
N VAL A 181 -15.03 21.72 1.17
CA VAL A 181 -14.83 20.32 1.58
C VAL A 181 -15.67 19.90 2.80
N TRP A 182 -16.17 20.86 3.57
CA TRP A 182 -16.87 20.61 4.84
C TRP A 182 -18.34 20.23 4.64
N VAL A 183 -18.89 20.57 3.48
CA VAL A 183 -20.29 20.27 3.13
C VAL A 183 -20.49 18.76 2.84
N PRO A 184 -21.73 18.24 2.94
CA PRO A 184 -22.00 16.82 2.74
C PRO A 184 -21.60 16.27 1.36
N VAL A 185 -21.64 17.11 0.31
CA VAL A 185 -21.24 16.73 -1.05
C VAL A 185 -20.34 17.84 -1.63
N PRO A 186 -19.02 17.75 -1.42
CA PRO A 186 -18.07 18.75 -1.90
C PRO A 186 -17.97 18.83 -3.44
N PRO A 187 -17.65 20.01 -4.01
CA PRO A 187 -17.33 20.16 -5.43
C PRO A 187 -16.25 19.19 -5.91
N SER A 188 -15.24 18.93 -5.08
CA SER A 188 -14.19 17.94 -5.38
C SER A 188 -14.69 16.52 -5.63
N SER A 189 -15.87 16.15 -5.09
CA SER A 189 -16.51 14.87 -5.39
C SER A 189 -16.85 14.75 -6.87
N PHE A 190 -17.41 15.80 -7.46
CA PHE A 190 -17.79 15.83 -8.87
C PHE A 190 -16.58 16.10 -9.77
N ALA A 191 -15.63 16.92 -9.32
CA ALA A 191 -14.38 17.14 -10.03
C ALA A 191 -13.57 15.83 -10.20
N ALA A 192 -13.51 15.00 -9.16
CA ALA A 192 -12.86 13.70 -9.23
C ALA A 192 -13.53 12.80 -10.28
N LEU A 193 -14.87 12.76 -10.31
CA LEU A 193 -15.65 12.05 -11.32
C LEU A 193 -15.46 12.63 -12.74
N ALA A 194 -15.26 13.95 -12.86
CA ALA A 194 -14.89 14.63 -14.11
C ALA A 194 -13.42 14.37 -14.54
N GLY A 195 -12.65 13.72 -13.67
CA GLY A 195 -11.32 13.19 -13.98
C GLY A 195 -10.16 13.87 -13.26
N ALA A 196 -10.41 14.79 -12.32
CA ALA A 196 -9.36 15.31 -11.45
C ALA A 196 -8.76 14.17 -10.61
N THR A 197 -7.44 14.00 -10.66
CA THR A 197 -6.64 13.06 -9.86
C THR A 197 -6.00 13.75 -8.65
N VAL A 198 -5.82 15.07 -8.71
CA VAL A 198 -5.32 15.90 -7.61
C VAL A 198 -6.38 16.94 -7.24
N LEU A 199 -6.73 17.02 -5.97
CA LEU A 199 -7.67 17.99 -5.42
C LEU A 199 -6.87 18.99 -4.59
N VAL A 200 -7.14 20.27 -4.77
CA VAL A 200 -6.42 21.34 -4.08
C VAL A 200 -7.44 22.16 -3.32
N ASN A 201 -7.26 22.25 -2.01
CA ASN A 201 -8.10 23.06 -1.13
C ASN A 201 -7.28 24.20 -0.55
N LEU A 202 -7.66 25.41 -0.93
CA LEU A 202 -7.14 26.62 -0.35
C LEU A 202 -7.97 26.93 0.89
N SER A 203 -7.37 26.92 2.08
CA SER A 203 -8.09 27.36 3.29
C SER A 203 -7.40 28.52 3.98
N ALA A 204 -8.22 29.31 4.66
CA ALA A 204 -7.86 30.14 5.79
C ALA A 204 -8.72 29.67 6.95
N SER A 205 -8.36 28.50 7.50
CA SER A 205 -9.13 27.90 8.57
C SER A 205 -8.56 28.39 9.90
N ASN A 206 -9.33 29.19 10.65
CA ASN A 206 -8.99 29.56 12.02
C ASN A 206 -8.77 28.31 12.87
N ILE A 207 -7.83 28.35 13.82
CA ILE A 207 -7.55 27.23 14.70
C ILE A 207 -8.36 27.30 15.99
N VAL A 208 -8.97 26.17 16.34
CA VAL A 208 -9.56 25.89 17.67
C VAL A 208 -9.11 24.50 18.14
N VAL A 209 -9.30 24.21 19.44
CA VAL A 209 -8.96 22.90 20.01
C VAL A 209 -9.67 21.78 19.25
N GLY A 210 -8.91 20.75 18.83
CA GLY A 210 -9.44 19.60 18.10
C GLY A 210 -9.57 19.77 16.58
N LYS A 211 -9.51 20.99 16.03
CA LYS A 211 -9.76 21.23 14.59
C LYS A 211 -8.75 20.55 13.67
N SER A 212 -7.47 20.47 14.08
CA SER A 212 -6.43 19.73 13.35
C SER A 212 -6.81 18.27 13.13
N ALA A 213 -7.26 17.57 14.17
CA ALA A 213 -7.67 16.17 14.05
C ALA A 213 -8.87 16.01 13.10
N TYR A 214 -9.81 16.95 13.14
CA TYR A 214 -10.95 16.98 12.22
C TYR A 214 -10.51 17.24 10.77
N ARG A 215 -9.59 18.18 10.53
CA ARG A 215 -9.00 18.42 9.19
C ARG A 215 -8.34 17.17 8.63
N HIS A 216 -7.57 16.43 9.44
CA HIS A 216 -7.02 15.13 9.01
C HIS A 216 -8.11 14.15 8.59
N GLN A 217 -9.17 14.01 9.39
CA GLN A 217 -10.28 13.10 9.06
C GLN A 217 -10.95 13.50 7.75
N LEU A 218 -11.24 14.79 7.58
CA LEU A 218 -11.91 15.32 6.40
C LEU A 218 -11.09 15.13 5.13
N VAL A 219 -9.82 15.53 5.15
CA VAL A 219 -8.90 15.43 4.00
C VAL A 219 -8.57 13.97 3.68
N ALA A 220 -8.33 13.13 4.69
CA ALA A 220 -8.09 11.70 4.49
C ALA A 220 -9.31 11.01 3.86
N GLN A 221 -10.51 11.25 4.37
CA GLN A 221 -11.72 10.65 3.82
C GLN A 221 -12.04 11.15 2.42
N GLN A 222 -11.86 12.44 2.15
CA GLN A 222 -12.15 12.99 0.83
C GLN A 222 -11.16 12.48 -0.23
N SER A 223 -9.86 12.41 0.09
CA SER A 223 -8.86 11.81 -0.80
C SER A 223 -9.15 10.33 -1.10
N ALA A 224 -9.54 9.55 -0.07
CA ALA A 224 -9.88 8.13 -0.22
C ALA A 224 -11.15 7.90 -1.05
N ARG A 225 -12.24 8.63 -0.76
CA ARG A 225 -13.51 8.49 -1.49
C ARG A 225 -13.41 8.91 -2.95
N CYS A 226 -12.60 9.93 -3.23
CA CYS A 226 -12.38 10.43 -4.57
C CYS A 226 -11.32 9.65 -5.35
N LEU A 227 -10.63 8.70 -4.72
CA LEU A 227 -9.46 8.01 -5.30
C LEU A 227 -8.49 9.04 -5.91
N ALA A 228 -8.10 10.02 -5.11
CA ALA A 228 -7.34 11.20 -5.51
C ALA A 228 -6.24 11.54 -4.50
N ALA A 229 -5.27 12.35 -4.93
CA ALA A 229 -4.45 13.11 -4.00
C ALA A 229 -5.19 14.38 -3.56
N TYR A 230 -4.88 14.87 -2.37
CA TYR A 230 -5.52 16.03 -1.79
C TYR A 230 -4.48 16.91 -1.11
N LEU A 231 -4.32 18.13 -1.62
CA LEU A 231 -3.46 19.17 -1.07
C LEU A 231 -4.34 20.12 -0.29
N TYR A 232 -4.04 20.30 0.99
CA TYR A 232 -4.75 21.22 1.85
C TYR A 232 -3.78 22.26 2.38
N THR A 233 -4.15 23.53 2.24
CA THR A 233 -3.40 24.67 2.76
C THR A 233 -4.21 25.33 3.88
N SER A 234 -3.55 25.98 4.83
CA SER A 234 -4.21 26.86 5.79
C SER A 234 -3.38 28.12 6.00
N ALA A 235 -4.05 29.26 6.10
CA ALA A 235 -3.41 30.51 6.53
C ALA A 235 -2.73 30.35 7.91
N GLY A 236 -1.64 31.09 8.11
CA GLY A 236 -0.76 30.98 9.27
C GLY A 236 -0.38 32.36 9.83
N GLN A 237 0.90 32.51 10.19
CA GLN A 237 1.42 33.73 10.79
C GLN A 237 1.13 34.97 9.92
N GLY A 238 0.60 36.02 10.55
CA GLY A 238 0.38 37.32 9.93
C GLY A 238 -1.08 37.68 9.64
N GLU A 239 -1.98 36.69 9.64
CA GLU A 239 -3.42 36.95 9.65
C GLU A 239 -3.84 37.67 10.93
N SER A 240 -4.93 38.44 10.86
CA SER A 240 -5.45 39.21 11.98
C SER A 240 -5.84 38.30 13.13
N THR A 241 -5.41 38.70 14.33
CA THR A 241 -5.79 38.05 15.59
C THR A 241 -6.80 38.87 16.39
N THR A 242 -7.60 39.71 15.72
CA THR A 242 -8.66 40.47 16.39
C THR A 242 -9.59 39.53 17.17
N ASP A 243 -10.04 38.44 16.53
CA ASP A 243 -10.92 37.45 17.17
C ASP A 243 -10.50 35.99 16.93
N LEU A 244 -9.49 35.74 16.09
CA LEU A 244 -9.10 34.40 15.62
C LEU A 244 -7.61 34.12 15.79
N ALA A 245 -7.23 32.85 15.69
CA ALA A 245 -5.84 32.40 15.63
C ALA A 245 -5.65 31.47 14.44
N TRP A 246 -4.40 31.29 14.03
CA TRP A 246 -4.03 30.60 12.78
C TRP A 246 -2.83 29.71 13.04
N ASP A 247 -2.88 28.46 12.56
CA ASP A 247 -1.82 27.49 12.82
C ASP A 247 -0.99 27.13 11.59
N GLY A 248 -1.31 27.66 10.41
CA GLY A 248 -0.53 27.47 9.19
C GLY A 248 -0.39 26.00 8.77
N GLN A 249 -1.36 25.15 9.12
CA GLN A 249 -1.28 23.73 8.82
C GLN A 249 -1.38 23.47 7.30
N ALA A 250 -0.43 22.69 6.78
CA ALA A 250 -0.46 22.14 5.43
C ALA A 250 -0.48 20.61 5.48
N LEU A 251 -1.27 19.99 4.61
CA LEU A 251 -1.40 18.54 4.52
C LEU A 251 -1.37 18.08 3.06
N ILE A 252 -0.74 16.94 2.81
CA ILE A 252 -0.83 16.23 1.53
C ILE A 252 -1.23 14.78 1.80
N TYR A 253 -2.37 14.38 1.25
CA TYR A 253 -2.91 13.02 1.31
C TYR A 253 -2.99 12.40 -0.07
N GLU A 254 -2.93 11.07 -0.14
CA GLU A 254 -3.14 10.29 -1.35
C GLU A 254 -3.98 9.06 -1.01
N ASN A 255 -5.22 9.02 -1.51
CA ASN A 255 -6.12 7.89 -1.31
C ASN A 255 -6.27 7.47 0.17
N GLY A 256 -6.37 8.44 1.09
CA GLY A 256 -6.48 8.24 2.53
C GLY A 256 -5.15 8.12 3.29
N ASP A 257 -4.02 7.93 2.59
CA ASP A 257 -2.70 7.87 3.21
C ASP A 257 -2.10 9.28 3.31
N MET A 258 -1.58 9.65 4.49
CA MET A 258 -0.86 10.92 4.66
C MET A 258 0.55 10.81 4.06
N LEU A 259 0.89 11.70 3.14
CA LEU A 259 2.22 11.77 2.53
C LEU A 259 3.12 12.79 3.23
N ALA A 260 2.57 13.95 3.57
CA ALA A 260 3.30 15.03 4.25
C ALA A 260 2.36 15.88 5.10
N GLU A 261 2.91 16.46 6.16
CA GLU A 261 2.27 17.43 7.05
C GLU A 261 3.31 18.47 7.47
N SER A 262 2.92 19.74 7.58
CA SER A 262 3.78 20.79 8.10
C SER A 262 3.78 20.84 9.63
N ALA A 263 4.84 21.41 10.20
CA ALA A 263 4.79 21.82 11.60
C ALA A 263 3.72 22.92 11.79
N ARG A 264 2.83 22.71 12.75
CA ARG A 264 1.79 23.70 13.11
C ARG A 264 2.38 24.82 13.95
N PHE A 265 1.79 26.01 13.84
CA PHE A 265 2.22 27.24 14.54
C PHE A 265 3.66 27.67 14.21
N ALA A 266 4.10 27.40 12.97
CA ALA A 266 5.39 27.87 12.49
C ALA A 266 5.41 29.41 12.43
N SER A 267 6.51 30.01 12.89
CA SER A 267 6.70 31.45 12.82
C SER A 267 7.08 31.93 11.43
N GLU A 268 7.73 31.08 10.62
CA GLU A 268 8.25 31.40 9.29
C GLU A 268 7.37 30.84 8.16
N SER A 269 7.50 31.47 6.98
CA SER A 269 7.02 30.90 5.72
C SER A 269 7.59 29.50 5.52
N HIS A 270 6.78 28.52 5.12
CA HIS A 270 7.23 27.14 4.96
C HIS A 270 6.57 26.41 3.79
N LEU A 271 7.20 25.34 3.35
CA LEU A 271 6.76 24.44 2.29
C LEU A 271 6.78 23.00 2.76
N ILE A 272 5.80 22.23 2.30
CA ILE A 272 5.86 20.76 2.32
C ILE A 272 5.74 20.21 0.91
N TYR A 273 6.35 19.05 0.70
CA TYR A 273 6.42 18.38 -0.59
C TYR A 273 5.90 16.95 -0.48
N ALA A 274 5.36 16.43 -1.57
CA ALA A 274 5.12 15.00 -1.71
C ALA A 274 5.23 14.58 -3.17
N ASP A 275 5.75 13.37 -3.40
CA ASP A 275 5.70 12.71 -4.70
C ASP A 275 4.45 11.82 -4.76
N VAL A 276 3.42 12.32 -5.43
CA VAL A 276 2.12 11.66 -5.62
C VAL A 276 2.23 10.64 -6.75
N ASP A 277 1.78 9.41 -6.53
CA ASP A 277 1.72 8.36 -7.54
C ASP A 277 0.41 8.49 -8.36
N LEU A 278 0.48 9.17 -9.50
CA LEU A 278 -0.73 9.45 -10.30
C LEU A 278 -1.26 8.18 -10.98
N GLU A 279 -0.36 7.25 -11.33
CA GLU A 279 -0.75 5.96 -11.87
C GLU A 279 -1.47 5.12 -10.81
N ARG A 280 -1.05 5.16 -9.53
CA ARG A 280 -1.81 4.52 -8.43
C ARG A 280 -3.27 4.92 -8.47
N LEU A 281 -3.53 6.22 -8.51
CA LEU A 281 -4.88 6.79 -8.50
C LEU A 281 -5.68 6.36 -9.74
N ALA A 282 -5.07 6.41 -10.91
CA ALA A 282 -5.69 5.98 -12.16
C ALA A 282 -6.02 4.47 -12.15
N ARG A 283 -5.11 3.63 -11.63
CA ARG A 283 -5.29 2.18 -11.56
C ARG A 283 -6.33 1.78 -10.52
N GLU A 284 -6.40 2.45 -9.38
CA GLU A 284 -7.48 2.24 -8.40
C GLU A 284 -8.85 2.56 -9.01
N ARG A 285 -8.98 3.66 -9.76
CA ARG A 285 -10.22 3.98 -10.50
C ARG A 285 -10.55 2.93 -11.56
N MET A 286 -9.54 2.38 -12.23
CA MET A 286 -9.70 1.32 -13.23
C MET A 286 -10.20 0.01 -12.58
N HIS A 287 -9.67 -0.36 -11.41
CA HIS A 287 -10.07 -1.57 -10.68
C HIS A 287 -11.42 -1.41 -9.98
N GLN A 288 -11.69 -0.25 -9.39
CA GLN A 288 -12.95 0.07 -8.72
C GLN A 288 -14.00 0.55 -9.72
N THR A 289 -14.55 -0.38 -10.51
CA THR A 289 -15.50 -0.07 -11.60
C THR A 289 -16.79 0.65 -11.15
N THR A 290 -17.13 0.60 -9.86
CA THR A 290 -18.21 1.40 -9.26
C THR A 290 -17.94 2.90 -9.32
N PHE A 291 -16.69 3.34 -9.43
CA PHE A 291 -16.33 4.72 -9.76
C PHE A 291 -16.97 5.15 -11.09
N GLY A 292 -16.85 4.34 -12.14
CA GLY A 292 -17.49 4.59 -13.43
C GLY A 292 -19.02 4.54 -13.39
N VAL A 293 -19.61 3.77 -12.46
CA VAL A 293 -21.06 3.83 -12.19
C VAL A 293 -21.45 5.19 -11.60
N SER A 294 -20.66 5.71 -10.65
CA SER A 294 -20.88 7.04 -10.07
C SER A 294 -20.77 8.15 -11.12
N VAL A 295 -19.78 8.09 -12.01
CA VAL A 295 -19.67 9.03 -13.16
C VAL A 295 -20.97 9.07 -13.97
N ARG A 296 -21.54 7.90 -14.30
CA ARG A 296 -22.80 7.83 -15.06
C ARG A 296 -24.01 8.32 -14.28
N ARG A 297 -24.07 8.05 -12.97
CA ARG A 297 -25.21 8.47 -12.12
C ARG A 297 -25.23 9.98 -11.86
N HIS A 298 -24.07 10.63 -11.88
CA HIS A 298 -23.92 12.07 -11.66
C HIS A 298 -23.49 12.80 -12.93
N ALA A 299 -23.92 12.32 -14.10
CA ALA A 299 -23.49 12.83 -15.40
C ALA A 299 -23.76 14.34 -15.57
N ASP A 300 -24.89 14.85 -15.06
CA ASP A 300 -25.24 16.27 -15.17
C ASP A 300 -24.28 17.16 -14.37
N GLU A 301 -23.87 16.73 -13.17
CA GLU A 301 -22.88 17.46 -12.36
C GLU A 301 -21.49 17.37 -12.98
N VAL A 302 -21.12 16.19 -13.50
CA VAL A 302 -19.84 15.98 -14.19
C VAL A 302 -19.74 16.84 -15.46
N ALA A 303 -20.84 17.00 -16.21
CA ALA A 303 -20.88 17.78 -17.45
C ALA A 303 -20.68 19.29 -17.24
N ARG A 304 -20.82 19.81 -16.01
CA ARG A 304 -20.55 21.21 -15.69
C ARG A 304 -19.06 21.56 -15.70
N PHE A 305 -18.18 20.56 -15.56
CA PHE A 305 -16.74 20.79 -15.53
C PHE A 305 -16.16 20.98 -16.92
N ARG A 306 -15.45 22.09 -17.12
CA ARG A 306 -14.62 22.30 -18.32
C ARG A 306 -13.19 21.88 -18.04
N THR A 307 -12.60 21.13 -18.97
CA THR A 307 -11.17 20.77 -18.89
C THR A 307 -10.32 21.83 -19.59
N ILE A 308 -9.39 22.43 -18.86
CA ILE A 308 -8.46 23.45 -19.33
C ILE A 308 -7.05 22.86 -19.37
N LYS A 309 -6.34 23.02 -20.49
CA LYS A 309 -4.95 22.59 -20.60
C LYS A 309 -4.03 23.62 -19.96
N VAL A 310 -3.09 23.14 -19.15
CA VAL A 310 -2.10 23.99 -18.46
C VAL A 310 -0.70 23.58 -18.90
N ASP A 311 0.07 24.59 -19.30
CA ASP A 311 1.48 24.42 -19.68
C ASP A 311 2.33 24.34 -18.42
N VAL A 312 2.70 23.13 -18.03
CA VAL A 312 3.57 22.84 -16.88
C VAL A 312 4.83 22.15 -17.39
N ALA A 313 6.00 22.68 -17.06
CA ALA A 313 7.24 22.08 -17.52
C ALA A 313 7.71 20.99 -16.56
N VAL A 314 7.67 19.76 -17.04
CA VAL A 314 8.07 18.58 -16.27
C VAL A 314 9.59 18.39 -16.43
N PRO A 315 10.37 18.41 -15.34
CA PRO A 315 11.84 18.35 -15.40
C PRO A 315 12.34 16.92 -15.68
N ARG A 316 12.15 16.39 -16.90
CA ARG A 316 12.50 15.00 -17.28
C ARG A 316 13.99 14.78 -17.56
N ASP A 317 14.72 15.86 -17.85
CA ASP A 317 16.12 15.80 -18.30
C ASP A 317 17.15 15.76 -17.15
N ALA A 318 16.70 15.80 -15.90
CA ALA A 318 17.54 15.72 -14.69
C ALA A 318 17.26 14.43 -13.91
N GLU A 319 18.21 13.99 -13.08
CA GLU A 319 17.87 13.01 -12.05
C GLU A 319 17.04 13.70 -10.97
N LEU A 320 15.86 13.13 -10.68
CA LEU A 320 14.98 13.61 -9.64
C LEU A 320 14.43 12.39 -8.89
N PRO A 321 15.21 11.85 -7.94
CA PRO A 321 14.86 10.62 -7.26
C PRO A 321 13.58 10.79 -6.45
N LEU A 322 12.90 9.67 -6.23
CA LEU A 322 11.66 9.60 -5.49
C LEU A 322 11.89 9.98 -4.01
N ALA A 323 11.30 11.10 -3.60
CA ALA A 323 11.20 11.57 -2.22
C ALA A 323 9.91 11.06 -1.58
N ARG A 324 9.75 9.72 -1.60
CA ARG A 324 8.61 9.02 -1.02
C ARG A 324 9.10 7.80 -0.26
N ALA A 325 8.54 7.56 0.91
CA ALA A 325 8.82 6.34 1.63
C ALA A 325 8.12 5.15 0.96
N ILE A 326 8.93 4.23 0.44
CA ILE A 326 8.48 2.95 -0.10
C ILE A 326 8.87 1.85 0.90
N GLU A 327 7.87 1.14 1.42
CA GLU A 327 8.11 0.02 2.33
C GLU A 327 8.86 -1.10 1.60
N ARG A 328 9.97 -1.57 2.18
CA ARG A 328 10.73 -2.72 1.66
C ARG A 328 9.88 -3.99 1.62
N PHE A 329 9.00 -4.15 2.60
CA PHE A 329 8.08 -5.27 2.72
C PHE A 329 6.64 -4.77 2.63
N PRO A 330 6.03 -4.68 1.43
CA PRO A 330 4.71 -4.08 1.27
C PRO A 330 3.58 -4.79 2.06
N TYR A 331 3.79 -6.05 2.44
CA TYR A 331 2.88 -6.83 3.27
C TYR A 331 3.16 -6.73 4.78
N VAL A 332 4.29 -6.16 5.18
CA VAL A 332 4.75 -6.08 6.58
C VAL A 332 5.09 -4.62 6.91
N PRO A 333 4.22 -3.90 7.64
CA PRO A 333 4.50 -2.52 8.03
C PRO A 333 5.79 -2.41 8.86
N ALA A 334 6.64 -1.43 8.55
CA ALA A 334 7.82 -1.15 9.37
C ALA A 334 7.46 -0.61 10.77
N ASP A 335 6.35 0.13 10.88
CA ASP A 335 5.83 0.63 12.16
C ASP A 335 5.38 -0.53 13.08
N PRO A 336 5.97 -0.70 14.28
CA PRO A 336 5.68 -1.84 15.15
C PRO A 336 4.22 -1.95 15.57
N ARG A 337 3.53 -0.82 15.78
CA ARG A 337 2.11 -0.81 16.18
C ARG A 337 1.21 -1.27 15.03
N ARG A 338 1.39 -0.73 13.82
CA ARG A 338 0.66 -1.17 12.62
C ARG A 338 0.98 -2.63 12.29
N ARG A 339 2.21 -3.09 12.53
CA ARG A 339 2.62 -4.49 12.35
C ARG A 339 1.88 -5.41 13.32
N ASP A 340 1.78 -5.05 14.60
CA ASP A 340 1.02 -5.78 15.61
C ASP A 340 -0.47 -5.90 15.23
N GLU A 341 -1.10 -4.77 14.89
CA GLU A 341 -2.48 -4.71 14.41
C GLU A 341 -2.68 -5.60 13.17
N ARG A 342 -1.77 -5.54 12.19
CA ARG A 342 -1.83 -6.36 10.98
C ARG A 342 -1.68 -7.85 11.27
N CYS A 343 -0.75 -8.25 12.13
CA CYS A 343 -0.55 -9.64 12.50
C CYS A 343 -1.79 -10.18 13.23
N HIS A 344 -2.35 -9.39 14.14
CA HIS A 344 -3.59 -9.71 14.83
C HIS A 344 -4.77 -9.93 13.86
N GLU A 345 -4.98 -9.01 12.91
CA GLU A 345 -6.04 -9.12 11.89
C GLU A 345 -5.87 -10.39 11.04
N VAL A 346 -4.69 -10.57 10.44
CA VAL A 346 -4.41 -11.69 9.53
C VAL A 346 -4.61 -13.03 10.23
N TYR A 347 -4.05 -13.18 11.43
CA TYR A 347 -4.20 -14.41 12.21
C TYR A 347 -5.67 -14.71 12.53
N ASN A 348 -6.45 -13.70 12.93
CA ASN A 348 -7.86 -13.90 13.24
C ASN A 348 -8.71 -14.18 11.99
N ILE A 349 -8.39 -13.62 10.82
CA ILE A 349 -9.05 -13.98 9.55
C ILE A 349 -8.86 -15.47 9.25
N GLN A 350 -7.62 -15.97 9.37
CA GLN A 350 -7.32 -17.39 9.14
C GLN A 350 -8.07 -18.29 10.12
N VAL A 351 -8.08 -17.94 11.41
CA VAL A 351 -8.79 -18.68 12.47
C VAL A 351 -10.29 -18.71 12.20
N GLN A 352 -10.93 -17.56 11.97
CA GLN A 352 -12.37 -17.48 11.72
C GLN A 352 -12.78 -18.28 10.48
N ALA A 353 -12.00 -18.21 9.41
CA ALA A 353 -12.31 -18.92 8.19
C ALA A 353 -12.22 -20.45 8.34
N LEU A 354 -11.20 -20.95 9.04
CA LEU A 354 -11.09 -22.39 9.32
C LEU A 354 -12.15 -22.86 10.34
N MET A 355 -12.49 -22.05 11.35
CA MET A 355 -13.61 -22.34 12.25
C MET A 355 -14.90 -22.57 11.46
N GLN A 356 -15.25 -21.65 10.56
CA GLN A 356 -16.44 -21.77 9.72
C GLN A 356 -16.42 -23.04 8.85
N ARG A 357 -15.25 -23.42 8.30
CA ARG A 357 -15.11 -24.64 7.51
C ARG A 357 -15.39 -25.90 8.33
N LEU A 358 -14.86 -26.00 9.56
CA LEU A 358 -15.09 -27.13 10.44
C LEU A 358 -16.55 -27.20 10.92
N SER A 359 -17.10 -26.07 11.38
CA SER A 359 -18.49 -25.99 11.84
C SER A 359 -19.50 -26.37 10.75
N SER A 360 -19.31 -25.90 9.52
CA SER A 360 -20.22 -26.19 8.40
C SER A 360 -20.15 -27.64 7.91
N SER A 361 -18.96 -28.23 7.91
CA SER A 361 -18.76 -29.64 7.52
C SER A 361 -19.11 -30.63 8.64
N LYS A 362 -19.28 -30.15 9.88
CA LYS A 362 -19.41 -30.97 11.11
C LYS A 362 -18.21 -31.88 11.37
N ILE A 363 -17.09 -31.63 10.69
CA ILE A 363 -15.83 -32.35 10.90
C ILE A 363 -15.10 -31.68 12.05
N GLN A 364 -14.73 -32.47 13.06
CA GLN A 364 -14.07 -31.96 14.26
C GLN A 364 -12.56 -32.18 14.26
N LYS A 365 -12.02 -32.90 13.27
CA LYS A 365 -10.61 -33.29 13.17
C LYS A 365 -9.94 -32.71 11.94
N VAL A 366 -8.67 -32.37 12.07
CA VAL A 366 -7.82 -31.91 10.98
C VAL A 366 -6.58 -32.78 10.87
N VAL A 367 -6.12 -33.03 9.66
CA VAL A 367 -4.84 -33.69 9.35
C VAL A 367 -3.90 -32.64 8.76
N ILE A 368 -2.67 -32.58 9.24
CA ILE A 368 -1.66 -31.63 8.77
C ILE A 368 -0.28 -32.28 8.74
N GLY A 369 0.48 -32.03 7.67
CA GLY A 369 1.90 -32.37 7.59
C GLY A 369 2.73 -31.28 8.28
N VAL A 370 3.61 -31.65 9.21
CA VAL A 370 4.48 -30.73 9.96
C VAL A 370 5.92 -31.04 9.63
N SER A 371 6.56 -30.18 8.84
CA SER A 371 7.95 -30.34 8.40
C SER A 371 8.97 -29.72 9.35
N GLY A 372 8.52 -28.87 10.29
CA GLY A 372 9.41 -28.00 11.08
C GLY A 372 9.71 -26.66 10.39
N GLY A 373 9.28 -26.47 9.14
CA GLY A 373 9.38 -25.18 8.44
C GLY A 373 8.30 -24.18 8.89
N LEU A 374 8.50 -22.91 8.52
CA LEU A 374 7.67 -21.78 8.95
C LEU A 374 6.18 -21.93 8.59
N ASP A 375 5.85 -22.35 7.36
CA ASP A 375 4.45 -22.31 6.91
C ASP A 375 3.62 -23.39 7.59
N SER A 376 4.18 -24.60 7.72
CA SER A 376 3.55 -25.70 8.46
C SER A 376 3.43 -25.36 9.95
N THR A 377 4.41 -24.66 10.50
CA THR A 377 4.37 -24.15 11.87
C THR A 377 3.20 -23.18 12.05
N HIS A 378 3.10 -22.16 11.21
CA HIS A 378 2.02 -21.18 11.28
C HIS A 378 0.64 -21.82 11.09
N ALA A 379 0.48 -22.70 10.09
CA ALA A 379 -0.78 -23.40 9.86
C ALA A 379 -1.20 -24.26 11.07
N LEU A 380 -0.25 -24.92 11.74
CA LEU A 380 -0.50 -25.66 12.97
C LEU A 380 -0.94 -24.72 14.13
N LEU A 381 -0.32 -23.55 14.26
CA LEU A 381 -0.71 -22.53 15.24
C LEU A 381 -2.14 -22.02 15.01
N VAL A 382 -2.53 -21.82 13.75
CA VAL A 382 -3.92 -21.48 13.38
C VAL A 382 -4.85 -22.63 13.79
N CYS A 383 -4.52 -23.88 13.46
CA CYS A 383 -5.33 -25.05 13.84
C CYS A 383 -5.52 -25.15 15.35
N ALA A 384 -4.46 -24.93 16.14
CA ALA A 384 -4.50 -24.93 17.60
C ALA A 384 -5.51 -23.91 18.14
N LYS A 385 -5.45 -22.67 17.65
CA LYS A 385 -6.38 -21.62 18.07
C LYS A 385 -7.81 -21.88 17.65
N VAL A 386 -8.02 -22.48 16.48
CA VAL A 386 -9.35 -22.90 16.00
C VAL A 386 -9.95 -23.94 16.95
N MET A 387 -9.19 -24.96 17.36
CA MET A 387 -9.67 -25.95 18.34
C MET A 387 -10.05 -25.29 19.66
N ASP A 388 -9.18 -24.41 20.18
CA ASP A 388 -9.44 -23.67 21.41
C ASP A 388 -10.73 -22.84 21.33
N ARG A 389 -10.96 -22.15 20.21
CA ARG A 389 -12.13 -21.29 19.99
C ARG A 389 -13.43 -22.06 19.77
N LEU A 390 -13.35 -23.27 19.22
CA LEU A 390 -14.48 -24.18 19.06
C LEU A 390 -14.76 -25.03 20.31
N GLY A 391 -13.91 -24.95 21.35
CA GLY A 391 -14.00 -25.81 22.53
C GLY A 391 -13.70 -27.29 22.21
N LEU A 392 -12.99 -27.56 21.12
CA LEU A 392 -12.56 -28.90 20.72
C LEU A 392 -11.18 -29.20 21.32
N PRO A 393 -10.89 -30.46 21.68
CA PRO A 393 -9.57 -30.81 22.20
C PRO A 393 -8.52 -30.67 21.11
N ARG A 394 -7.35 -30.09 21.43
CA ARG A 394 -6.22 -29.98 20.49
C ARG A 394 -5.73 -31.33 19.95
N THR A 395 -6.04 -32.44 20.63
CA THR A 395 -5.81 -33.82 20.12
C THR A 395 -6.63 -34.15 18.86
N ASN A 396 -7.61 -33.32 18.49
CA ASN A 396 -8.27 -33.43 17.19
C ASN A 396 -7.42 -32.90 16.02
N ILE A 397 -6.27 -32.30 16.32
CA ILE A 397 -5.24 -32.00 15.33
C ILE A 397 -4.35 -33.23 15.21
N LEU A 398 -4.42 -33.89 14.07
CA LEU A 398 -3.66 -35.08 13.71
C LEU A 398 -2.44 -34.61 12.91
N ALA A 399 -1.35 -34.33 13.62
CA ALA A 399 -0.14 -33.77 13.05
C ALA A 399 0.86 -34.90 12.71
N TYR A 400 1.37 -34.89 11.48
CA TYR A 400 2.26 -35.90 10.95
C TYR A 400 3.58 -35.28 10.51
N THR A 401 4.69 -35.72 11.10
CA THR A 401 6.02 -35.52 10.49
C THR A 401 6.33 -36.69 9.57
N MET A 402 6.87 -36.41 8.38
CA MET A 402 6.93 -37.35 7.26
C MET A 402 8.32 -37.38 6.63
N PRO A 403 9.32 -37.98 7.32
CA PRO A 403 10.71 -37.96 6.89
C PRO A 403 10.90 -38.69 5.54
N GLY A 404 11.62 -38.04 4.63
CA GLY A 404 12.02 -38.56 3.32
C GLY A 404 13.52 -38.90 3.26
N PHE A 405 14.11 -38.86 2.08
CA PHE A 405 15.52 -39.23 1.89
C PHE A 405 16.50 -38.16 2.39
N ALA A 406 16.07 -36.90 2.48
CA ALA A 406 16.92 -35.75 2.81
C ALA A 406 16.52 -35.03 4.11
N THR A 407 15.62 -35.63 4.91
CA THR A 407 15.16 -35.00 6.15
C THR A 407 16.28 -34.90 7.17
N SER A 408 16.53 -33.70 7.69
CA SER A 408 17.60 -33.47 8.67
C SER A 408 17.15 -33.83 10.09
N GLU A 409 18.11 -34.18 10.96
CA GLU A 409 17.82 -34.45 12.37
C GLU A 409 17.25 -33.20 13.09
N ARG A 410 17.68 -32.00 12.66
CA ARG A 410 17.26 -30.73 13.26
C ARG A 410 15.78 -30.44 12.99
N THR A 411 15.35 -30.43 11.74
CA THR A 411 13.95 -30.12 11.36
C THR A 411 12.99 -31.18 11.88
N LEU A 412 13.39 -32.45 11.87
CA LEU A 412 12.62 -33.54 12.47
C LEU A 412 12.43 -33.34 13.97
N ARG A 413 13.49 -32.96 14.70
CA ARG A 413 13.41 -32.62 16.13
C ARG A 413 12.48 -31.44 16.37
N GLN A 414 12.64 -30.35 15.62
CA GLN A 414 11.80 -29.15 15.75
C GLN A 414 10.33 -29.44 15.46
N ALA A 415 10.02 -30.26 14.46
CA ALA A 415 8.65 -30.70 14.18
C ALA A 415 8.04 -31.47 15.37
N ARG A 416 8.81 -32.37 16.00
CA ARG A 416 8.39 -33.13 17.18
C ARG A 416 8.14 -32.21 18.38
N GLU A 417 9.10 -31.33 18.69
CA GLU A 417 9.00 -30.36 19.78
C GLU A 417 7.82 -29.40 19.58
N LEU A 418 7.58 -28.94 18.35
CA LEU A 418 6.43 -28.10 18.02
C LEU A 418 5.10 -28.82 18.24
N MET A 419 4.96 -30.05 17.74
CA MET A 419 3.73 -30.83 17.93
C MET A 419 3.44 -31.09 19.41
N GLU A 420 4.48 -31.36 20.20
CA GLU A 420 4.38 -31.50 21.65
C GLU A 420 3.97 -30.18 22.33
N ALA A 421 4.63 -29.07 21.98
CA ALA A 421 4.36 -27.73 22.51
C ALA A 421 2.92 -27.26 22.24
N VAL A 422 2.37 -27.62 21.08
CA VAL A 422 0.96 -27.35 20.70
C VAL A 422 0.00 -28.26 21.48
N GLY A 423 0.40 -29.48 21.81
CA GLY A 423 -0.45 -30.48 22.46
C GLY A 423 -1.41 -31.18 21.49
N CYS A 424 -1.00 -31.35 20.23
CA CYS A 424 -1.77 -32.09 19.22
C CYS A 424 -1.50 -33.61 19.28
N THR A 425 -2.25 -34.41 18.53
CA THR A 425 -1.90 -35.82 18.33
C THR A 425 -0.77 -35.91 17.30
N ALA A 426 0.45 -36.12 17.80
CA ALA A 426 1.65 -36.28 16.99
C ALA A 426 1.83 -37.72 16.49
N ARG A 427 2.22 -37.87 15.22
CA ARG A 427 2.57 -39.13 14.57
C ARG A 427 3.72 -38.92 13.61
N GLU A 428 4.43 -40.00 13.34
CA GLU A 428 5.52 -40.04 12.35
C GLU A 428 5.24 -41.13 11.33
N VAL A 429 5.40 -40.81 10.05
CA VAL A 429 5.23 -41.75 8.93
C VAL A 429 6.42 -41.61 8.00
N ASP A 430 7.31 -42.60 8.01
CA ASP A 430 8.41 -42.70 7.06
C ASP A 430 7.88 -43.00 5.66
N ILE A 431 8.08 -42.06 4.72
CA ILE A 431 7.58 -42.19 3.34
C ILE A 431 8.56 -42.94 2.44
N ARG A 432 9.80 -43.18 2.88
CA ARG A 432 10.85 -43.78 2.04
C ARG A 432 10.44 -45.12 1.45
N PRO A 433 9.78 -46.05 2.17
CA PRO A 433 9.33 -47.31 1.58
C PRO A 433 8.33 -47.11 0.42
N SER A 434 7.35 -46.20 0.58
CA SER A 434 6.37 -45.90 -0.46
C SER A 434 7.02 -45.21 -1.67
N CYS A 435 7.91 -44.24 -1.40
CA CYS A 435 8.69 -43.57 -2.45
C CYS A 435 9.55 -44.56 -3.23
N MET A 436 10.24 -45.47 -2.54
CA MET A 436 11.08 -46.48 -3.20
C MET A 436 10.26 -47.43 -4.05
N GLN A 437 9.03 -47.78 -3.64
CA GLN A 437 8.15 -48.59 -4.48
C GLN A 437 7.76 -47.83 -5.75
N MET A 438 7.31 -46.59 -5.63
CA MET A 438 6.97 -45.73 -6.78
C MET A 438 8.16 -45.55 -7.73
N LEU A 439 9.36 -45.29 -7.19
CA LEU A 439 10.56 -45.12 -8.00
C LEU A 439 10.96 -46.41 -8.74
N LYS A 440 10.71 -47.59 -8.15
CA LYS A 440 10.89 -48.88 -8.84
C LYS A 440 9.90 -49.06 -9.97
N ASP A 441 8.63 -48.74 -9.72
CA ASP A 441 7.57 -48.86 -10.72
C ASP A 441 7.79 -47.90 -11.91
N LEU A 442 8.48 -46.79 -11.68
CA LEU A 442 8.91 -45.83 -12.70
C LEU A 442 10.25 -46.17 -13.37
N GLU A 443 10.91 -47.27 -12.95
CA GLU A 443 12.25 -47.64 -13.43
C GLU A 443 13.30 -46.51 -13.22
N HIS A 444 13.13 -45.71 -12.17
CA HIS A 444 13.98 -44.56 -11.91
C HIS A 444 15.38 -44.99 -11.43
N PRO A 445 16.50 -44.41 -11.92
CA PRO A 445 17.87 -44.81 -11.58
C PRO A 445 18.18 -44.89 -10.08
N PHE A 446 17.54 -44.03 -9.27
CA PHE A 446 17.67 -44.06 -7.81
C PHE A 446 17.22 -45.38 -7.17
N ALA A 447 16.22 -46.05 -7.76
CA ALA A 447 15.76 -47.35 -7.28
C ALA A 447 16.82 -48.46 -7.42
N GLU A 448 17.78 -48.28 -8.33
CA GLU A 448 18.91 -49.17 -8.58
C GLU A 448 20.19 -48.76 -7.83
N GLY A 449 20.11 -47.75 -6.97
CA GLY A 449 21.24 -47.24 -6.18
C GLY A 449 22.09 -46.17 -6.86
N LYS A 450 21.65 -45.58 -7.98
CA LYS A 450 22.34 -44.45 -8.62
C LYS A 450 21.85 -43.14 -8.00
N GLU A 451 22.77 -42.25 -7.60
CA GLU A 451 22.44 -40.96 -6.96
C GLU A 451 21.92 -39.91 -7.97
N VAL A 452 20.77 -40.17 -8.57
CA VAL A 452 20.07 -39.25 -9.48
C VAL A 452 18.95 -38.55 -8.70
N TYR A 453 19.04 -37.24 -8.57
CA TYR A 453 18.11 -36.39 -7.82
C TYR A 453 17.45 -35.38 -8.75
N ASP A 454 16.58 -35.86 -9.63
CA ASP A 454 15.84 -35.04 -10.58
C ASP A 454 14.48 -34.58 -10.03
N VAL A 455 13.74 -33.83 -10.85
CA VAL A 455 12.38 -33.38 -10.53
C VAL A 455 11.42 -34.54 -10.27
N THR A 456 11.66 -35.71 -10.86
CA THR A 456 10.85 -36.92 -10.63
C THR A 456 11.06 -37.41 -9.20
N PHE A 457 12.31 -37.54 -8.75
CA PHE A 457 12.67 -37.94 -7.40
C PHE A 457 12.07 -37.03 -6.32
N GLU A 458 12.11 -35.72 -6.56
CA GLU A 458 11.51 -34.72 -5.66
C GLU A 458 9.98 -34.82 -5.63
N ASN A 459 9.33 -34.89 -6.79
CA ASN A 459 7.87 -34.92 -6.90
C ASN A 459 7.27 -36.22 -6.36
N VAL A 460 7.96 -37.36 -6.46
CA VAL A 460 7.51 -38.61 -5.82
C VAL A 460 7.40 -38.42 -4.31
N GLN A 461 8.41 -37.81 -3.66
CA GLN A 461 8.37 -37.57 -2.23
C GLN A 461 7.26 -36.57 -1.84
N ALA A 462 7.07 -35.49 -2.58
CA ALA A 462 5.99 -34.54 -2.35
C ALA A 462 4.61 -35.18 -2.51
N GLY A 463 4.44 -35.98 -3.57
CA GLY A 463 3.20 -36.69 -3.86
C GLY A 463 2.85 -37.74 -2.81
N GLU A 464 3.82 -38.54 -2.36
CA GLU A 464 3.61 -39.54 -1.30
C GLU A 464 3.16 -38.89 0.01
N ARG A 465 3.74 -37.75 0.40
CA ARG A 465 3.28 -37.01 1.59
C ARG A 465 1.81 -36.65 1.49
N THR A 466 1.42 -35.99 0.39
CA THR A 466 0.02 -35.59 0.18
C THR A 466 -0.91 -36.80 0.09
N ASN A 467 -0.51 -37.86 -0.60
CA ASN A 467 -1.31 -39.07 -0.75
C ASN A 467 -1.64 -39.67 0.63
N HIS A 468 -0.62 -39.91 1.46
CA HIS A 468 -0.79 -40.39 2.83
C HIS A 468 -1.70 -39.46 3.65
N LEU A 469 -1.49 -38.14 3.64
CA LEU A 469 -2.32 -37.20 4.40
C LEU A 469 -3.79 -37.28 4.00
N PHE A 470 -4.11 -37.37 2.71
CA PHE A 470 -5.48 -37.54 2.25
C PHE A 470 -6.07 -38.90 2.63
N ARG A 471 -5.28 -39.99 2.57
CA ARG A 471 -5.75 -41.32 3.01
C ARG A 471 -5.99 -41.36 4.51
N LEU A 472 -5.13 -40.74 5.30
CA LEU A 472 -5.29 -40.58 6.76
C LEU A 472 -6.53 -39.76 7.09
N ALA A 473 -6.77 -38.66 6.37
CA ALA A 473 -7.96 -37.84 6.54
C ALA A 473 -9.25 -38.65 6.31
N ASN A 474 -9.29 -39.46 5.25
CA ASN A 474 -10.42 -40.37 5.00
C ASN A 474 -10.59 -41.41 6.10
N HIS A 475 -9.50 -42.05 6.51
CA HIS A 475 -9.53 -43.10 7.52
C HIS A 475 -9.98 -42.60 8.90
N LEU A 476 -9.65 -41.36 9.25
CA LEU A 476 -9.85 -40.79 10.59
C LEU A 476 -11.04 -39.82 10.67
N GLY A 477 -11.72 -39.57 9.54
CA GLY A 477 -12.85 -38.65 9.44
C GLY A 477 -12.43 -37.19 9.66
N ALA A 478 -11.41 -36.74 8.93
CA ALA A 478 -10.79 -35.42 9.05
C ALA A 478 -10.68 -34.72 7.69
N ILE A 479 -10.26 -33.45 7.70
CA ILE A 479 -9.85 -32.72 6.50
C ILE A 479 -8.35 -32.43 6.51
N VAL A 480 -7.72 -32.43 5.33
CA VAL A 480 -6.30 -32.04 5.17
C VAL A 480 -6.19 -30.53 5.12
N ILE A 481 -5.33 -29.97 5.98
CA ILE A 481 -4.98 -28.55 6.01
C ILE A 481 -3.71 -28.32 5.21
N GLY A 482 -3.80 -27.50 4.17
CA GLY A 482 -2.67 -27.08 3.35
C GLY A 482 -1.86 -25.99 4.03
N THR A 483 -0.56 -26.00 3.74
CA THR A 483 0.42 -25.08 4.36
C THR A 483 1.04 -24.12 3.36
N GLY A 484 0.88 -24.35 2.05
CA GLY A 484 1.52 -23.55 1.01
C GLY A 484 1.11 -22.09 1.03
N ASP A 485 2.07 -21.20 0.84
CA ASP A 485 1.93 -19.76 1.04
C ASP A 485 1.67 -18.98 -0.28
N LEU A 486 1.41 -17.68 -0.16
CA LEU A 486 1.09 -16.83 -1.31
C LEU A 486 2.29 -16.69 -2.27
N SER A 487 3.51 -16.67 -1.77
CA SER A 487 4.74 -16.49 -2.54
C SER A 487 5.04 -17.74 -3.37
N GLU A 488 4.86 -18.93 -2.76
CA GLU A 488 4.92 -20.22 -3.46
C GLU A 488 3.86 -20.29 -4.56
N LEU A 489 2.63 -19.85 -4.30
CA LEU A 489 1.58 -19.78 -5.31
C LEU A 489 1.89 -18.80 -6.44
N ALA A 490 2.49 -17.64 -6.13
CA ALA A 490 2.89 -16.65 -7.13
C ALA A 490 3.94 -17.19 -8.09
N LEU A 491 4.93 -17.90 -7.56
CA LEU A 491 6.05 -18.42 -8.33
C LEU A 491 5.79 -19.84 -8.85
N GLY A 492 4.67 -20.46 -8.49
CA GLY A 492 4.37 -21.86 -8.80
C GLY A 492 5.40 -22.82 -8.19
N TRP A 493 5.93 -22.50 -7.02
CA TRP A 493 6.91 -23.29 -6.29
C TRP A 493 6.24 -24.38 -5.44
N CYS A 494 5.62 -25.34 -6.14
CA CYS A 494 4.91 -26.47 -5.54
C CYS A 494 4.77 -27.62 -6.55
N THR A 495 4.52 -28.84 -6.06
CA THR A 495 4.14 -29.97 -6.90
C THR A 495 2.64 -29.93 -7.18
N TYR A 496 2.26 -29.82 -8.45
CA TYR A 496 0.87 -29.69 -8.88
C TYR A 496 0.11 -31.04 -8.84
N GLY A 497 -1.17 -30.99 -8.50
CA GLY A 497 -2.02 -32.18 -8.45
C GLY A 497 -1.81 -32.98 -7.16
N VAL A 498 -1.19 -34.15 -7.26
CA VAL A 498 -0.83 -34.95 -6.08
C VAL A 498 0.48 -34.42 -5.51
N GLY A 499 0.39 -33.39 -4.68
CA GLY A 499 1.53 -32.69 -4.10
C GLY A 499 1.10 -31.70 -3.02
N ASP A 500 2.06 -30.97 -2.48
CA ASP A 500 1.89 -29.98 -1.40
C ASP A 500 0.90 -28.85 -1.76
N HIS A 501 0.68 -28.63 -3.05
CA HIS A 501 -0.35 -27.73 -3.58
C HIS A 501 -1.78 -28.09 -3.13
N MET A 502 -2.09 -29.37 -2.96
CA MET A 502 -3.46 -29.85 -2.77
C MET A 502 -3.81 -30.09 -1.30
N SER A 503 -4.98 -29.63 -0.89
CA SER A 503 -5.56 -29.82 0.44
C SER A 503 -7.08 -29.66 0.37
N HIS A 504 -7.78 -29.96 1.46
CA HIS A 504 -9.21 -29.64 1.55
C HIS A 504 -9.42 -28.14 1.83
N TYR A 505 -8.51 -27.54 2.60
CA TYR A 505 -8.53 -26.12 2.95
C TYR A 505 -7.10 -25.64 3.24
N ASN A 506 -6.68 -24.52 2.67
CA ASN A 506 -5.36 -23.94 2.92
C ASN A 506 -5.53 -22.61 3.68
N VAL A 507 -4.94 -22.51 4.86
CA VAL A 507 -5.01 -21.30 5.68
C VAL A 507 -3.97 -20.25 5.28
N ASN A 508 -2.89 -20.65 4.62
CA ASN A 508 -1.74 -19.79 4.28
C ASN A 508 -1.74 -19.26 2.85
N ALA A 509 -2.62 -19.74 1.97
CA ALA A 509 -2.59 -19.44 0.53
C ALA A 509 -2.65 -17.93 0.16
N SER A 510 -3.01 -17.05 1.09
CA SER A 510 -3.02 -15.59 0.89
C SER A 510 -2.03 -14.85 1.80
N VAL A 511 -1.19 -15.56 2.55
CA VAL A 511 -0.15 -14.99 3.41
C VAL A 511 1.19 -15.13 2.69
N PRO A 512 1.92 -14.05 2.39
CA PRO A 512 3.24 -14.12 1.76
C PRO A 512 4.30 -14.61 2.74
N LYS A 513 5.37 -15.21 2.21
CA LYS A 513 6.49 -15.77 2.97
C LYS A 513 7.08 -14.77 3.97
N THR A 514 7.28 -13.54 3.51
CA THR A 514 7.79 -12.45 4.34
C THR A 514 6.91 -12.17 5.56
N LEU A 515 5.59 -12.33 5.45
CA LEU A 515 4.66 -12.10 6.57
C LEU A 515 4.53 -13.31 7.51
N ILE A 516 4.69 -14.55 7.02
CA ILE A 516 4.60 -15.77 7.85
C ILE A 516 5.57 -15.69 9.03
N MET A 517 6.82 -15.27 8.80
CA MET A 517 7.83 -15.14 9.86
C MET A 517 7.36 -14.19 10.97
N HIS A 518 6.79 -13.04 10.61
CA HIS A 518 6.27 -12.07 11.59
C HIS A 518 5.04 -12.59 12.33
N LEU A 519 4.18 -13.38 11.68
CA LEU A 519 3.03 -14.00 12.35
C LEU A 519 3.45 -15.04 13.39
N VAL A 520 4.43 -15.90 13.06
CA VAL A 520 4.97 -16.89 14.01
C VAL A 520 5.63 -16.17 15.19
N ARG A 521 6.44 -15.14 14.94
CA ARG A 521 7.04 -14.30 15.99
C ARG A 521 5.97 -13.64 16.86
N TRP A 522 4.96 -13.03 16.24
CA TRP A 522 3.86 -12.39 16.93
C TRP A 522 3.09 -13.36 17.83
N VAL A 523 2.84 -14.59 17.39
CA VAL A 523 2.22 -15.64 18.22
C VAL A 523 3.12 -16.02 19.41
N ALA A 524 4.43 -16.11 19.19
CA ALA A 524 5.41 -16.44 20.24
C ALA A 524 5.50 -15.33 21.31
N GLU A 525 5.45 -14.07 20.90
CA GLU A 525 5.59 -12.90 21.79
C GLU A 525 4.29 -12.57 22.53
N THR A 526 3.14 -12.68 21.87
CA THR A 526 1.84 -12.39 22.48
C THR A 526 1.24 -13.58 23.23
N GLY A 527 1.86 -14.76 23.14
CA GLY A 527 1.47 -15.94 23.91
C GLY A 527 0.12 -16.52 23.50
N GLN A 528 -0.27 -16.45 22.22
CA GLN A 528 -1.60 -16.90 21.76
C GLN A 528 -1.91 -18.37 22.05
N LEU A 529 -0.89 -19.20 22.29
CA LEU A 529 -1.01 -20.62 22.63
C LEU A 529 -1.28 -20.91 24.12
N SER A 530 -1.24 -19.92 25.01
CA SER A 530 -1.14 -20.10 26.47
C SER A 530 -2.43 -20.48 27.24
N GLY A 531 -3.54 -20.84 26.58
CA GLY A 531 -4.87 -20.91 27.21
C GLY A 531 -5.52 -22.28 27.47
N ALA A 532 -5.01 -23.41 26.96
CA ALA A 532 -5.81 -24.65 26.91
C ALA A 532 -5.32 -25.82 27.79
N ALA A 533 -4.11 -25.76 28.35
CA ALA A 533 -3.59 -26.84 29.20
C ALA A 533 -4.28 -26.94 30.59
N SER A 534 -5.09 -25.93 30.96
CA SER A 534 -5.64 -25.80 32.31
C SER A 534 -6.98 -26.53 32.54
N VAL A 535 -7.63 -27.08 31.51
CA VAL A 535 -9.03 -27.56 31.63
C VAL A 535 -9.15 -29.05 31.99
N LYS A 536 -8.05 -29.81 32.13
CA LYS A 536 -8.11 -31.24 32.49
C LYS A 536 -7.80 -31.59 33.95
N ALA A 537 -7.65 -30.62 34.86
CA ALA A 537 -7.42 -30.89 36.29
C ALA A 537 -8.38 -30.19 37.27
N ALA A 538 -9.46 -29.57 36.79
CA ALA A 538 -10.44 -28.89 37.65
C ALA A 538 -11.63 -29.80 37.98
N SER A 539 -11.35 -30.92 38.66
CA SER A 539 -12.34 -31.63 39.48
C SER A 539 -11.81 -31.79 40.90
N SER A 540 -11.33 -30.68 41.48
CA SER A 540 -11.09 -30.56 42.92
C SER A 540 -11.18 -29.09 43.29
N LYS A 541 -11.78 -28.78 44.44
CA LYS A 541 -12.16 -27.44 44.88
C LYS A 541 -10.97 -26.54 45.30
N ASP A 542 -9.74 -26.86 44.92
CA ASP A 542 -8.52 -26.19 45.38
C ASP A 542 -7.51 -25.88 44.26
N ALA A 543 -7.91 -25.11 43.24
CA ALA A 543 -6.97 -24.63 42.22
C ALA A 543 -6.70 -23.12 42.38
N LYS A 544 -5.66 -22.79 43.17
CA LYS A 544 -4.94 -21.52 43.04
C LYS A 544 -4.35 -21.44 41.63
N GLU A 545 -4.52 -20.31 40.95
CA GLU A 545 -3.89 -19.95 39.68
C GLU A 545 -2.35 -20.00 39.79
N ALA A 546 -1.75 -21.18 39.59
CA ALA A 546 -0.35 -21.28 39.24
C ALA A 546 -0.24 -20.95 37.75
N LYS A 547 0.20 -19.74 37.41
CA LYS A 547 0.53 -19.36 36.03
C LYS A 547 1.50 -20.41 35.45
N ASP A 548 1.15 -21.03 34.32
CA ASP A 548 1.98 -21.94 33.52
C ASP A 548 3.18 -21.20 32.88
N THR A 549 3.97 -20.50 33.68
CA THR A 549 5.06 -19.63 33.19
C THR A 549 6.15 -20.45 32.49
N LYS A 550 6.40 -21.67 32.95
CA LYS A 550 7.39 -22.57 32.36
C LYS A 550 6.93 -23.14 31.01
N GLY A 551 5.66 -23.56 30.90
CA GLY A 551 5.10 -24.04 29.63
C GLY A 551 4.99 -22.93 28.58
N VAL A 552 4.66 -21.70 29.00
CA VAL A 552 4.66 -20.52 28.11
C VAL A 552 6.06 -20.21 27.59
N ALA A 553 7.08 -20.20 28.47
CA ALA A 553 8.46 -19.97 28.06
C ALA A 553 8.98 -21.05 27.10
N HIS A 554 8.68 -22.33 27.35
CA HIS A 554 9.06 -23.42 26.47
C HIS A 554 8.41 -23.31 25.08
N ARG A 555 7.09 -23.08 25.00
CA ARG A 555 6.38 -22.89 23.72
C ARG A 555 6.96 -21.72 22.92
N ARG A 556 7.26 -20.60 23.60
CA ARG A 556 7.92 -19.45 22.98
C ARG A 556 9.28 -19.84 22.39
N ASN A 557 10.12 -20.52 23.17
CA ASN A 557 11.47 -20.89 22.73
C ASN A 557 11.46 -21.83 21.52
N VAL A 558 10.53 -22.79 21.45
CA VAL A 558 10.38 -23.67 20.28
C VAL A 558 10.06 -22.86 19.02
N LEU A 559 9.16 -21.86 19.11
CA LEU A 559 8.84 -21.01 17.96
C LEU A 559 10.00 -20.11 17.55
N ILE A 560 10.78 -19.60 18.51
CA ILE A 560 11.98 -18.80 18.22
C ILE A 560 13.07 -19.66 17.54
N ASP A 561 13.32 -20.90 17.99
CA ASP A 561 14.30 -21.79 17.34
C ASP A 561 13.91 -22.13 15.89
N ILE A 562 12.61 -22.29 15.62
CA ILE A 562 12.11 -22.48 14.25
C ILE A 562 12.37 -21.22 13.39
N LEU A 563 12.18 -20.02 13.94
CA LEU A 563 12.44 -18.76 13.23
C LEU A 563 13.93 -18.55 12.90
N GLU A 564 14.83 -19.05 13.74
CA GLU A 564 16.29 -18.98 13.56
C GLU A 564 16.83 -20.08 12.63
N THR A 565 15.95 -20.96 12.12
CA THR A 565 16.33 -22.04 11.21
C THR A 565 16.20 -21.60 9.76
N GLU A 566 17.27 -21.79 9.00
CA GLU A 566 17.29 -21.44 7.58
C GLU A 566 16.35 -22.33 6.76
N ILE A 567 15.55 -21.71 5.86
CA ILE A 567 14.47 -22.37 5.12
C ILE A 567 15.04 -23.09 3.89
N SER A 568 14.82 -24.41 3.78
CA SER A 568 15.22 -25.23 2.63
C SER A 568 14.25 -26.40 2.39
N PRO A 569 13.92 -26.77 1.13
CA PRO A 569 13.22 -28.00 0.82
C PRO A 569 14.14 -29.21 1.03
N GLU A 570 13.81 -30.02 2.05
CA GLU A 570 14.56 -31.23 2.38
C GLU A 570 14.16 -32.42 1.47
N LEU A 571 14.34 -32.26 0.16
CA LEU A 571 14.03 -33.30 -0.83
C LEU A 571 15.28 -33.98 -1.39
N VAL A 572 16.42 -33.28 -1.45
CA VAL A 572 17.69 -33.78 -2.00
C VAL A 572 18.77 -33.83 -0.90
N PRO A 573 19.40 -35.00 -0.66
CA PRO A 573 20.49 -35.11 0.31
C PRO A 573 21.70 -34.29 -0.13
N GLY A 574 22.32 -33.50 0.75
CA GLY A 574 23.51 -32.73 0.38
C GLY A 574 24.83 -33.48 0.52
N LYS A 575 25.83 -32.97 -0.20
CA LYS A 575 27.16 -33.58 -0.37
C LYS A 575 28.09 -33.44 0.84
N ALA A 576 27.74 -32.64 1.85
CA ALA A 576 28.51 -32.46 3.08
C ALA A 576 27.61 -32.58 4.32
N ASN A 577 27.89 -33.57 5.17
CA ASN A 577 27.31 -33.76 6.52
C ASN A 577 25.77 -33.75 6.62
N GLY A 578 25.05 -34.19 5.58
CA GLY A 578 23.60 -34.41 5.66
C GLY A 578 22.73 -33.14 5.72
N ALA A 579 23.29 -31.96 5.44
CA ALA A 579 22.50 -30.75 5.18
C ALA A 579 21.89 -30.80 3.76
N PRO A 580 20.68 -30.25 3.51
CA PRO A 580 20.09 -30.25 2.16
C PRO A 580 20.91 -29.43 1.15
N GLU A 581 21.05 -29.92 -0.09
CA GLU A 581 21.79 -29.18 -1.15
C GLU A 581 20.99 -27.99 -1.72
N GLN A 582 19.66 -28.03 -1.62
CA GLN A 582 18.79 -27.06 -2.27
C GLN A 582 18.47 -25.85 -1.39
N ARG A 583 18.69 -24.65 -1.92
CA ARG A 583 18.13 -23.41 -1.37
C ARG A 583 17.12 -22.86 -2.37
N THR A 584 15.85 -22.80 -1.99
CA THR A 584 14.76 -22.32 -2.85
C THR A 584 15.08 -20.96 -3.48
N GLU A 585 15.58 -20.02 -2.67
CA GLU A 585 15.92 -18.67 -3.12
C GLU A 585 17.05 -18.61 -4.16
N HIS A 586 17.87 -19.64 -4.31
CA HIS A 586 18.85 -19.71 -5.40
C HIS A 586 18.18 -19.86 -6.78
N PHE A 587 17.00 -20.49 -6.84
CA PHE A 587 16.27 -20.72 -8.09
C PHE A 587 15.24 -19.63 -8.37
N ILE A 588 14.51 -19.20 -7.33
CA ILE A 588 13.43 -18.23 -7.49
C ILE A 588 13.82 -16.80 -7.11
N GLY A 589 15.00 -16.57 -6.54
CA GLY A 589 15.37 -15.29 -5.95
C GLY A 589 14.88 -15.13 -4.51
N PRO A 590 15.32 -14.07 -3.80
CA PRO A 590 14.97 -13.85 -2.40
C PRO A 590 13.49 -13.48 -2.27
N TYR A 591 12.80 -14.08 -1.29
CA TYR A 591 11.36 -13.88 -1.11
C TYR A 591 10.97 -12.42 -0.89
N GLU A 592 11.85 -11.62 -0.29
CA GLU A 592 11.58 -10.20 -0.06
C GLU A 592 11.47 -9.38 -1.35
N LEU A 593 12.28 -9.69 -2.38
CA LEU A 593 12.10 -9.10 -3.71
C LEU A 593 10.90 -9.71 -4.44
N GLN A 594 10.67 -11.02 -4.29
CA GLN A 594 9.54 -11.67 -4.97
C GLN A 594 8.18 -11.21 -4.45
N ASP A 595 8.05 -11.03 -3.14
CA ASP A 595 6.85 -10.48 -2.50
C ASP A 595 6.67 -9.00 -2.85
N PHE A 596 7.77 -8.24 -2.95
CA PHE A 596 7.72 -6.86 -3.45
C PHE A 596 7.18 -6.81 -4.89
N ASN A 597 7.75 -7.62 -5.78
CA ASN A 597 7.31 -7.73 -7.17
C ASN A 597 5.84 -8.15 -7.25
N LEU A 598 5.44 -9.14 -6.46
CA LEU A 598 4.07 -9.62 -6.37
C LEU A 598 3.12 -8.51 -5.94
N TYR A 599 3.44 -7.74 -4.90
CA TYR A 599 2.55 -6.70 -4.39
C TYR A 599 2.24 -5.66 -5.46
N TYR A 600 3.25 -5.06 -6.09
CA TYR A 600 3.03 -3.99 -7.07
C TYR A 600 2.45 -4.52 -8.39
N THR A 601 2.75 -5.77 -8.77
CA THR A 601 2.16 -6.41 -9.95
C THR A 601 0.71 -6.81 -9.71
N LEU A 602 0.36 -7.37 -8.56
CA LEU A 602 -1.00 -7.85 -8.28
C LEU A 602 -1.94 -6.71 -7.86
N ARG A 603 -1.53 -5.84 -6.94
CA ARG A 603 -2.39 -4.80 -6.37
C ARG A 603 -2.66 -3.68 -7.37
N PHE A 604 -1.61 -3.23 -8.05
CA PHE A 604 -1.67 -2.09 -8.95
C PHE A 604 -1.52 -2.48 -10.42
N GLY A 605 -0.84 -3.59 -10.73
CA GLY A 605 -0.54 -3.99 -12.11
C GLY A 605 0.33 -2.97 -12.82
N TYR A 606 1.34 -2.47 -12.10
CA TYR A 606 2.35 -1.59 -12.67
C TYR A 606 3.20 -2.29 -13.72
N ALA A 607 3.69 -1.49 -14.65
CA ALA A 607 4.70 -1.92 -15.61
C ALA A 607 5.99 -2.34 -14.86
N PRO A 608 6.69 -3.40 -15.30
CA PRO A 608 7.96 -3.85 -14.72
C PRO A 608 8.99 -2.75 -14.48
N ARG A 609 9.12 -1.78 -15.38
CA ARG A 609 10.03 -0.63 -15.21
C ARG A 609 9.74 0.18 -13.95
N LYS A 610 8.46 0.38 -13.61
CA LYS A 610 8.05 1.09 -12.40
C LYS A 610 8.24 0.22 -11.16
N VAL A 611 7.94 -1.07 -11.25
CA VAL A 611 8.23 -2.02 -10.16
C VAL A 611 9.73 -2.02 -9.84
N ALA A 612 10.60 -2.01 -10.84
CA ALA A 612 12.04 -1.89 -10.66
C ALA A 612 12.46 -0.55 -10.04
N PHE A 613 11.85 0.57 -10.45
CA PHE A 613 12.11 1.89 -9.87
C PHE A 613 11.72 1.98 -8.39
N LEU A 614 10.56 1.41 -8.03
CA LEU A 614 10.12 1.32 -6.63
C LEU A 614 11.00 0.39 -5.81
N ALA A 615 11.38 -0.76 -6.38
CA ALA A 615 12.28 -1.70 -5.73
C ALA A 615 13.64 -1.05 -5.49
N TRP A 616 14.20 -0.36 -6.48
CA TRP A 616 15.44 0.39 -6.34
C TRP A 616 15.31 1.42 -5.22
N SER A 617 14.26 2.25 -5.23
CA SER A 617 14.02 3.28 -4.22
C SER A 617 13.98 2.74 -2.79
N ALA A 618 13.45 1.51 -2.60
CA ALA A 618 13.34 0.86 -1.30
C ALA A 618 14.61 0.09 -0.88
N TRP A 619 15.30 -0.58 -1.83
CA TRP A 619 16.27 -1.64 -1.52
C TRP A 619 17.72 -1.31 -1.81
N HIS A 620 18.05 -0.28 -2.59
CA HIS A 620 19.46 -0.01 -2.96
C HIS A 620 20.36 0.38 -1.77
N ASP A 621 19.76 0.95 -0.72
CA ASP A 621 20.46 1.43 0.46
C ASP A 621 19.84 0.84 1.73
N ALA A 622 20.55 -0.12 2.34
CA ALA A 622 20.13 -0.77 3.57
C ALA A 622 20.23 0.14 4.82
N SER A 623 20.97 1.26 4.73
CA SER A 623 21.15 2.21 5.85
C SER A 623 19.91 3.07 6.07
N LYS A 624 19.08 3.28 5.04
CA LYS A 624 17.81 3.98 5.19
C LYS A 624 16.92 3.25 6.18
N GLU A 625 16.31 4.01 7.09
CA GLU A 625 15.41 3.54 8.14
C GLU A 625 14.16 2.82 7.58
N ARG A 626 13.22 2.42 8.45
CA ARG A 626 12.01 1.62 8.13
C ARG A 626 12.29 0.16 7.77
N TRP A 627 12.81 -0.57 8.75
CA TRP A 627 12.84 -2.02 8.75
C TRP A 627 11.82 -2.54 9.75
N PRO A 628 11.04 -3.59 9.42
CA PRO A 628 9.99 -4.08 10.31
C PRO A 628 10.48 -4.76 11.57
N ASP A 629 11.78 -4.98 11.77
CA ASP A 629 12.31 -5.63 12.99
C ASP A 629 13.73 -5.15 13.31
N GLU A 630 13.91 -4.41 14.40
CA GLU A 630 15.23 -3.90 14.82
C GLU A 630 16.06 -5.02 15.47
N GLY A 631 16.74 -5.82 14.65
CA GLY A 631 17.84 -6.70 15.09
C GLY A 631 17.71 -8.19 14.78
N HIS A 632 16.58 -8.64 14.21
CA HIS A 632 16.35 -10.05 13.89
C HIS A 632 16.32 -10.39 12.40
N LEU A 633 16.17 -9.38 11.54
CA LEU A 633 16.21 -9.52 10.10
C LEU A 633 17.58 -9.11 9.56
N ALA A 634 18.15 -9.92 8.67
CA ALA A 634 19.29 -9.50 7.88
C ALA A 634 18.87 -8.32 7.00
N ARG A 635 19.65 -7.23 7.03
CA ARG A 635 19.40 -6.05 6.21
C ARG A 635 20.15 -6.19 4.90
N HIS A 636 19.44 -6.55 3.83
CA HIS A 636 20.02 -6.63 2.50
C HIS A 636 19.88 -5.32 1.72
N ALA A 637 20.85 -5.08 0.85
CA ALA A 637 20.77 -4.07 -0.20
C ALA A 637 20.90 -4.76 -1.56
N TYR A 638 20.15 -4.28 -2.56
CA TYR A 638 20.15 -4.86 -3.90
C TYR A 638 20.48 -3.81 -4.94
N ASP A 639 21.44 -4.13 -5.82
CA ASP A 639 21.70 -3.31 -6.99
C ASP A 639 20.61 -3.48 -8.07
N LEU A 640 20.61 -2.61 -9.09
CA LEU A 640 19.57 -2.61 -10.11
C LEU A 640 19.63 -3.88 -10.98
N VAL A 641 20.83 -4.43 -11.19
CA VAL A 641 21.04 -5.68 -11.92
C VAL A 641 20.40 -6.86 -11.18
N ALA A 642 20.57 -6.96 -9.87
CA ALA A 642 19.93 -7.97 -9.03
C ALA A 642 18.41 -7.80 -9.02
N ILE A 643 17.90 -6.57 -8.91
CA ILE A 643 16.46 -6.28 -8.97
C ILE A 643 15.89 -6.74 -10.32
N LYS A 644 16.51 -6.33 -11.43
CA LYS A 644 16.10 -6.69 -12.81
C LYS A 644 16.14 -8.20 -13.04
N ARG A 645 17.17 -8.88 -12.57
CA ARG A 645 17.28 -10.35 -12.65
C ARG A 645 16.14 -11.04 -11.91
N ASN A 646 15.88 -10.65 -10.67
CA ASN A 646 14.83 -11.28 -9.86
C ASN A 646 13.41 -10.95 -10.36
N LEU A 647 13.19 -9.74 -10.87
CA LEU A 647 11.94 -9.36 -11.53
C LEU A 647 11.74 -10.14 -12.84
N ARG A 648 12.79 -10.42 -13.62
CA ARG A 648 12.68 -11.30 -14.80
C ARG A 648 12.19 -12.70 -14.41
N ILE A 649 12.77 -13.28 -13.36
CA ILE A 649 12.34 -14.59 -12.83
C ILE A 649 10.87 -14.52 -12.40
N PHE A 650 10.49 -13.47 -11.67
CA PHE A 650 9.10 -13.24 -11.26
C PHE A 650 8.15 -13.23 -12.46
N LEU A 651 8.43 -12.40 -13.47
CA LEU A 651 7.53 -12.18 -14.59
C LEU A 651 7.33 -13.44 -15.43
N ASP A 652 8.40 -14.17 -15.73
CA ASP A 652 8.29 -15.44 -16.45
C ASP A 652 7.48 -16.45 -15.64
N ARG A 653 7.79 -16.60 -14.35
CA ARG A 653 7.07 -17.56 -13.52
C ARG A 653 5.62 -17.18 -13.33
N PHE A 654 5.34 -15.94 -12.94
CA PHE A 654 4.02 -15.44 -12.61
C PHE A 654 3.07 -15.44 -13.80
N PHE A 655 3.48 -14.90 -14.95
CA PHE A 655 2.61 -14.75 -16.12
C PHE A 655 2.56 -15.96 -17.04
N ARG A 656 3.61 -16.79 -17.08
CA ARG A 656 3.71 -17.92 -18.02
C ARG A 656 3.59 -19.28 -17.35
N THR A 657 4.44 -19.58 -16.37
CA THR A 657 4.64 -20.99 -15.96
C THR A 657 3.82 -21.44 -14.74
N SER A 658 3.25 -20.52 -13.96
CA SER A 658 2.62 -20.86 -12.67
C SER A 658 1.09 -20.81 -12.67
N GLN A 659 0.44 -20.17 -13.65
CA GLN A 659 -1.00 -19.90 -13.60
C GLN A 659 -1.85 -21.18 -13.62
N PHE A 660 -1.45 -22.21 -14.37
CA PHE A 660 -2.17 -23.49 -14.40
C PHE A 660 -2.27 -24.16 -13.02
N LYS A 661 -1.26 -23.96 -12.16
CA LYS A 661 -1.28 -24.47 -10.79
C LYS A 661 -2.36 -23.73 -9.98
N ARG A 662 -2.39 -22.40 -10.10
CA ARG A 662 -3.37 -21.54 -9.41
C ARG A 662 -4.81 -21.78 -9.81
N SER A 663 -5.05 -22.17 -11.06
CA SER A 663 -6.39 -22.48 -11.58
C SER A 663 -7.11 -23.58 -10.78
N CYS A 664 -6.38 -24.45 -10.07
CA CYS A 664 -6.93 -25.52 -9.25
C CYS A 664 -6.48 -25.45 -7.77
N ILE A 665 -6.46 -24.26 -7.15
CA ILE A 665 -6.10 -24.16 -5.73
C ILE A 665 -7.27 -24.53 -4.79
N PRO A 666 -6.96 -25.12 -3.61
CA PRO A 666 -7.91 -25.33 -2.53
C PRO A 666 -8.64 -24.05 -2.10
N ASN A 667 -9.71 -24.21 -1.31
CA ASN A 667 -10.35 -23.06 -0.68
C ASN A 667 -9.42 -22.44 0.38
N ALA A 668 -9.39 -21.12 0.44
CA ALA A 668 -8.57 -20.36 1.37
C ALA A 668 -9.18 -18.97 1.60
N PRO A 669 -8.97 -18.34 2.77
CA PRO A 669 -9.35 -16.96 2.99
C PRO A 669 -8.35 -15.99 2.35
N LYS A 670 -8.83 -14.91 1.75
CA LYS A 670 -8.02 -13.73 1.48
C LYS A 670 -7.74 -13.02 2.80
N VAL A 671 -6.49 -12.62 3.06
CA VAL A 671 -6.10 -11.95 4.31
C VAL A 671 -5.62 -10.51 4.14
N GLY A 672 -4.93 -10.19 3.02
CA GLY A 672 -4.18 -8.95 2.88
C GLY A 672 -4.74 -8.00 1.81
N THR A 673 -4.35 -6.74 1.90
CA THR A 673 -4.69 -5.68 0.94
C THR A 673 -3.99 -5.82 -0.40
N GLY A 674 -2.84 -6.51 -0.45
CA GLY A 674 -2.09 -6.78 -1.69
C GLY A 674 -2.80 -7.74 -2.67
N GLY A 675 -3.90 -8.37 -2.23
CA GLY A 675 -4.65 -9.35 -3.03
C GLY A 675 -4.36 -10.79 -2.63
N SER A 676 -5.07 -11.70 -3.28
CA SER A 676 -4.91 -13.16 -3.21
C SER A 676 -4.78 -13.72 -4.61
N LEU A 677 -4.33 -14.97 -4.73
CA LEU A 677 -4.14 -15.63 -6.02
C LEU A 677 -5.23 -16.66 -6.36
N SER A 678 -6.40 -16.51 -5.74
CA SER A 678 -7.56 -17.36 -6.04
C SER A 678 -8.12 -17.05 -7.43
N PRO A 679 -8.31 -18.07 -8.31
CA PRO A 679 -8.97 -17.91 -9.61
C PRO A 679 -10.46 -17.56 -9.49
N ARG A 680 -11.00 -17.68 -8.27
CA ARG A 680 -12.38 -17.33 -7.90
C ARG A 680 -12.47 -15.94 -7.28
N GLY A 681 -11.34 -15.28 -7.03
CA GLY A 681 -11.22 -14.00 -6.33
C GLY A 681 -10.44 -12.98 -7.15
N ASP A 682 -9.34 -12.47 -6.57
CA ASP A 682 -8.64 -11.29 -7.10
C ASP A 682 -7.88 -11.55 -8.40
N TRP A 683 -7.45 -12.79 -8.69
CA TRP A 683 -6.60 -13.09 -9.84
C TRP A 683 -7.25 -14.07 -10.82
N ARG A 684 -7.84 -13.52 -11.89
CA ARG A 684 -8.49 -14.28 -12.97
C ARG A 684 -7.64 -14.18 -14.23
N ALA A 685 -6.78 -15.16 -14.47
CA ALA A 685 -5.87 -15.16 -15.61
C ALA A 685 -5.89 -16.51 -16.38
N PRO A 686 -5.65 -16.49 -17.70
CA PRO A 686 -5.52 -17.69 -18.53
C PRO A 686 -4.29 -18.51 -18.13
N SER A 687 -4.37 -19.84 -18.24
CA SER A 687 -3.28 -20.75 -17.82
C SER A 687 -2.22 -20.98 -18.91
N ASP A 688 -2.48 -20.42 -20.08
CA ASP A 688 -1.81 -20.58 -21.37
C ASP A 688 -1.34 -19.21 -21.93
N SER A 689 -1.09 -18.24 -21.04
CA SER A 689 -0.48 -16.95 -21.38
C SER A 689 1.03 -16.99 -21.48
N GLU A 690 1.58 -15.97 -22.15
CA GLU A 690 3.01 -15.73 -22.31
C GLU A 690 3.46 -14.51 -21.50
N SER A 691 4.75 -14.41 -21.16
CA SER A 691 5.35 -13.31 -20.38
C SER A 691 5.95 -12.17 -21.25
N VAL A 692 5.79 -12.25 -22.57
CA VAL A 692 6.53 -11.46 -23.58
C VAL A 692 6.48 -9.95 -23.35
N VAL A 693 5.29 -9.36 -23.17
CA VAL A 693 5.16 -7.89 -23.09
C VAL A 693 5.75 -7.31 -21.81
N TRP A 694 5.71 -8.06 -20.71
CA TRP A 694 6.31 -7.64 -19.45
C TRP A 694 7.83 -7.75 -19.50
N LEU A 695 8.36 -8.81 -20.12
CA LEU A 695 9.81 -8.94 -20.33
C LEU A 695 10.36 -7.84 -21.24
N ALA A 696 9.64 -7.48 -22.29
CA ALA A 696 10.02 -6.38 -23.18
C ALA A 696 10.03 -5.02 -22.46
N ASP A 697 9.07 -4.74 -21.56
CA ASP A 697 9.10 -3.54 -20.73
C ASP A 697 10.30 -3.56 -19.75
N LEU A 698 10.57 -4.70 -19.12
CA LEU A 698 11.73 -4.88 -18.24
C LEU A 698 13.07 -4.68 -18.96
N ASP A 699 13.15 -5.05 -20.24
CA ASP A 699 14.34 -4.84 -21.07
C ASP A 699 14.67 -3.35 -21.29
N THR A 700 13.69 -2.45 -21.09
CA THR A 700 13.91 -0.99 -21.14
C THR A 700 14.57 -0.42 -19.90
N VAL A 701 14.61 -1.17 -18.79
CA VAL A 701 15.29 -0.76 -17.55
C VAL A 701 16.80 -0.83 -17.79
N PRO A 702 17.56 0.25 -17.54
CA PRO A 702 19.01 0.23 -17.73
C PRO A 702 19.69 -0.68 -16.69
N ASP A 703 20.92 -1.11 -16.98
CA ASP A 703 21.71 -1.86 -16.00
C ASP A 703 22.40 -0.94 -14.98
N ASP A 704 22.76 0.28 -15.41
CA ASP A 704 23.21 1.37 -14.55
C ASP A 704 22.04 2.35 -14.33
N PRO A 705 21.57 2.56 -13.08
CA PRO A 705 20.48 3.48 -12.80
C PRO A 705 20.77 4.94 -13.20
N HIS A 706 22.04 5.33 -13.30
CA HIS A 706 22.48 6.71 -13.59
C HIS A 706 22.76 6.98 -15.08
N ALA A 707 22.49 6.01 -15.95
CA ALA A 707 22.73 6.09 -17.40
C ALA A 707 21.78 7.03 -18.17
#